data_AF-A0A3P8T7I5-F1
#
_entry.id   AF-A0A3P8T7I5-F1
#
_cell.length_a   1.000
_cell.length_b   1.000
_cell.length_c   1.000
_cell.angle_alpha   90.00
_cell.angle_beta   90.00
_cell.angle_gamma   90.00
#
_symmetry.space_group_name_H-M   'P 1'
#
loop_
_entity.id
_entity.type
_entity.pdbx_description
1 polymer ?
#
loop_
_entity_poly.entity_id
_entity_poly.type
_entity_poly.pdbx_seq_one_letter_code
_entity_poly.pdbx_strand_id
1 'polypeptide(L)'
;QKLCLAAEGFGNRLCFLESISNSKNVPPDLSICTFVLEQSLSVRALQEMLANTEEKADGVSTAQGGGHRTLLYGHAVLLRHSYSGMYLCCLSTSRSSTDKLAFDVGLQEDTTGEACWWTIHPASKQRSEGEKVRVGDDLILVSVSSERYLHLSYGNGSLHVDAAFQQTLWSVAPICSGSEVAQGFLVGGDVLRLLHGHMDECLTVPSGEHGDEQRRTVHYEGGAVSSHARSLWRLETLRVVWSGSHIRWGQPFRLRHVTTGKYLSLIEDKSLLLMDKEKADVKSTAFCFRSSKEKLDPGVKKEMDGMGTPDIKYGDSVCYIQHVDTCLWLTYQTVDAKCARMGGVQRKAIMHHEGHMDDGLTLSRSQHEESRTARVIRSTVFLFNLFIRGLDKLRKKGKSSTLDLPIDSVSLSLQDLIGYFQPAGDHLEHEDKQNRLRALKNRQNLFQEEGMISLVLECIDRLHVYSSAAHFAEAVGRDAGEAWSSILNSLYQLLAALIRGNRKNCAQFSGSLDWLISRLERLEASSGILEVLHCVLVESPEALNIIKEGHIRSIISLLDKHGRNHKVLDVLCSLCVCHGVAVRSNQHLICDNLLPGRDLLLQTRLINHVSSMRPNIFLGVSDGSAQYRKWYYELIVDQAIPFVTAEATHLRVGWANTSGYAPYPSGGEGWGGNGVGDDLYSYGFDGLHLWSGCIARTVSSPNQHLLRSEDVVSCCLDLSVPSISFRINGQPVQGMFENFNSDGLFFPVASFSAGVKVRFLLGGRHGEFKFLPPPGYAPCCEAVLPREKLKLEGGQDQTANRDLLGPTVTMSQAAFTPTPVDTSQIVLPPHLERIREKLAENIHELWVMNKIELGWTYGAVRDDNKRQHPCLVEFSKLPEQERSYNLQMSLETLKTLLALGCHVGLADEHAVEKVKSMNLSPTYELSSGYKPAPLDLSHIKLTSTQEAMVDKLAENAHNVWARDRIRQGWTYGIQQV
;
A
#
# COMPACT_ATOMS: atom_id res chain seq x y z
N GLN A 1 -17.43 -42.38 -28.13
CA GLN A 1 -15.99 -42.04 -28.00
C GLN A 1 -15.53 -42.46 -26.62
N LYS A 2 -14.32 -43.00 -26.46
CA LYS A 2 -13.72 -43.33 -25.16
C LYS A 2 -12.83 -42.17 -24.72
N LEU A 3 -13.05 -41.67 -23.52
CA LEU A 3 -12.40 -40.50 -22.94
C LEU A 3 -11.84 -40.86 -21.57
N CYS A 4 -10.70 -40.27 -21.23
CA CYS A 4 -10.10 -40.34 -19.90
C CYS A 4 -10.14 -38.96 -19.25
N LEU A 5 -10.40 -38.93 -17.94
CA LEU A 5 -10.23 -37.72 -17.13
C LEU A 5 -8.73 -37.37 -17.08
N ALA A 6 -8.40 -36.12 -17.36
CA ALA A 6 -7.03 -35.63 -17.35
C ALA A 6 -6.95 -34.26 -16.68
N ALA A 7 -5.77 -33.94 -16.13
CA ALA A 7 -5.48 -32.60 -15.63
C ALA A 7 -3.97 -32.32 -15.75
N GLU A 8 -3.59 -31.09 -16.07
CA GLU A 8 -2.17 -30.72 -16.12
C GLU A 8 -1.65 -30.38 -14.70
N GLY A 9 -2.51 -29.79 -13.86
CA GLY A 9 -2.19 -29.30 -12.53
C GLY A 9 -1.44 -27.97 -12.61
N PHE A 10 -0.16 -28.02 -12.97
CA PHE A 10 0.69 -26.83 -13.06
C PHE A 10 0.19 -25.87 -14.14
N GLY A 11 -0.08 -24.61 -13.78
CA GLY A 11 -0.65 -23.58 -14.68
C GLY A 11 -2.10 -23.82 -15.13
N ASN A 12 -2.71 -24.96 -14.80
CA ASN A 12 -4.11 -25.27 -15.08
C ASN A 12 -4.67 -26.26 -14.05
N ARG A 13 -5.50 -25.77 -13.14
CA ARG A 13 -6.16 -26.58 -12.10
C ARG A 13 -7.36 -27.36 -12.59
N LEU A 14 -7.95 -27.00 -13.74
CA LEU A 14 -9.18 -27.63 -14.20
C LEU A 14 -8.93 -28.98 -14.88
N CYS A 15 -9.87 -29.90 -14.69
CA CYS A 15 -9.88 -31.16 -15.40
C CYS A 15 -10.43 -31.00 -16.83
N PHE A 16 -9.90 -31.81 -17.74
CA PHE A 16 -10.35 -31.92 -19.12
C PHE A 16 -10.35 -33.40 -19.57
N LEU A 17 -10.69 -33.64 -20.83
CA LEU A 17 -10.87 -34.98 -21.37
C LEU A 17 -9.84 -35.30 -22.43
N GLU A 18 -9.09 -36.38 -22.24
CA GLU A 18 -8.15 -36.91 -23.22
C GLU A 18 -8.79 -38.09 -23.98
N SER A 19 -8.80 -38.03 -25.31
CA SER A 19 -9.41 -39.10 -26.11
C SER A 19 -8.46 -40.26 -26.34
N ILE A 20 -8.91 -41.47 -25.99
CA ILE A 20 -8.18 -42.73 -26.22
C ILE A 20 -8.75 -43.55 -27.39
N SER A 21 -9.79 -43.05 -28.07
CA SER A 21 -10.46 -43.78 -29.16
C SER A 21 -9.58 -44.01 -30.40
N ASN A 22 -8.69 -43.08 -30.72
CA ASN A 22 -7.86 -43.12 -31.92
C ASN A 22 -6.38 -43.42 -31.60
N SER A 23 -6.11 -44.21 -30.56
CA SER A 23 -4.76 -44.47 -30.04
C SER A 23 -3.77 -45.03 -31.08
N LYS A 24 -4.29 -45.70 -32.11
CA LYS A 24 -3.47 -46.23 -33.22
C LYS A 24 -2.86 -45.13 -34.09
N ASN A 25 -3.61 -44.06 -34.37
CA ASN A 25 -3.13 -42.98 -35.24
C ASN A 25 -2.57 -41.80 -34.44
N VAL A 26 -3.15 -41.53 -33.27
CA VAL A 26 -2.75 -40.40 -32.41
C VAL A 26 -2.53 -40.94 -30.99
N PRO A 27 -1.31 -40.86 -30.42
CA PRO A 27 -1.03 -41.31 -29.06
C PRO A 27 -1.84 -40.51 -28.04
N PRO A 28 -2.54 -41.15 -27.08
CA PRO A 28 -3.10 -40.42 -25.96
C PRO A 28 -2.01 -40.01 -24.96
N ASP A 29 -2.12 -38.82 -24.36
CA ASP A 29 -1.21 -38.39 -23.29
C ASP A 29 -1.62 -39.01 -21.94
N LEU A 30 -1.29 -40.28 -21.73
CA LEU A 30 -1.68 -41.01 -20.52
C LEU A 30 -1.01 -40.47 -19.24
N SER A 31 0.06 -39.69 -19.35
CA SER A 31 0.80 -39.21 -18.17
C SER A 31 -0.07 -38.34 -17.24
N ILE A 32 -0.93 -37.51 -17.84
CA ILE A 32 -1.86 -36.59 -17.16
C ILE A 32 -3.22 -37.20 -16.85
N CYS A 33 -3.45 -38.45 -17.26
CA CYS A 33 -4.70 -39.18 -17.04
C CYS A 33 -4.63 -40.12 -15.81
N THR A 34 -3.49 -40.14 -15.11
CA THR A 34 -3.23 -41.15 -14.08
C THR A 34 -3.51 -40.58 -12.68
N PHE A 35 -4.45 -41.22 -11.99
CA PHE A 35 -4.78 -40.95 -10.60
C PHE A 35 -4.39 -42.14 -9.71
N VAL A 36 -3.86 -41.82 -8.54
CA VAL A 36 -3.45 -42.75 -7.49
C VAL A 36 -4.53 -42.74 -6.41
N LEU A 37 -4.94 -43.93 -5.97
CA LEU A 37 -5.81 -44.10 -4.81
C LEU A 37 -4.96 -43.95 -3.55
N GLU A 38 -4.98 -42.77 -2.94
CA GLU A 38 -4.13 -42.45 -1.77
C GLU A 38 -4.76 -43.01 -0.48
N GLN A 39 -6.09 -42.86 -0.34
CA GLN A 39 -6.81 -43.29 0.84
C GLN A 39 -8.24 -43.73 0.52
N SER A 40 -8.75 -44.69 1.30
CA SER A 40 -10.15 -45.11 1.29
C SER A 40 -10.63 -45.29 2.73
N LEU A 41 -11.74 -44.64 3.07
CA LEU A 41 -12.35 -44.63 4.40
C LEU A 41 -13.86 -44.82 4.31
N SER A 42 -14.47 -45.36 5.37
CA SER A 42 -15.92 -45.21 5.53
C SER A 42 -16.26 -43.75 5.80
N VAL A 43 -17.47 -43.31 5.42
CA VAL A 43 -17.91 -41.92 5.59
C VAL A 43 -17.81 -41.46 7.05
N ARG A 44 -18.08 -42.34 8.02
CA ARG A 44 -17.93 -42.00 9.45
C ARG A 44 -16.48 -41.79 9.86
N ALA A 45 -15.57 -42.65 9.41
CA ALA A 45 -14.15 -42.50 9.69
C ALA A 45 -13.58 -41.22 9.06
N LEU A 46 -14.11 -40.81 7.90
CA LEU A 46 -13.77 -39.53 7.29
C LEU A 46 -14.23 -38.36 8.16
N GLN A 47 -15.48 -38.36 8.63
CA GLN A 47 -15.98 -37.31 9.53
C GLN A 47 -15.17 -37.19 10.82
N GLU A 48 -14.81 -38.33 11.43
CA GLU A 48 -13.93 -38.35 12.61
C GLU A 48 -12.53 -37.82 12.30
N MET A 49 -11.98 -38.13 11.12
CA MET A 49 -10.68 -37.60 10.71
C MET A 49 -10.73 -36.07 10.58
N LEU A 50 -11.75 -35.55 9.91
CA LEU A 50 -11.90 -34.12 9.66
C LEU A 50 -12.10 -33.33 10.97
N ALA A 51 -12.88 -33.86 11.92
CA ALA A 51 -13.06 -33.25 13.24
C ALA A 51 -11.75 -33.15 14.05
N ASN A 52 -10.83 -34.11 13.89
CA ASN A 52 -9.53 -34.11 14.57
C ASN A 52 -8.45 -33.28 13.85
N THR A 53 -8.72 -32.82 12.63
CA THR A 53 -7.74 -32.06 11.83
C THR A 53 -7.68 -30.59 12.26
N GLU A 54 -8.75 -30.05 12.85
CA GLU A 54 -8.77 -28.68 13.39
C GLU A 54 -7.89 -28.48 14.64
N GLU A 55 -7.64 -29.53 15.43
CA GLU A 55 -6.86 -29.43 16.68
C GLU A 55 -5.34 -29.67 16.51
N LYS A 56 -4.87 -30.15 15.35
CA LYS A 56 -3.45 -30.48 15.10
C LYS A 56 -2.84 -29.61 14.01
N ALA A 57 -2.68 -28.32 14.30
CA ALA A 57 -1.90 -27.39 13.47
C ALA A 57 -0.39 -27.41 13.77
N ASP A 58 0.07 -28.17 14.77
CA ASP A 58 1.51 -28.38 15.04
C ASP A 58 1.96 -29.75 14.53
N GLY A 59 2.91 -29.72 13.61
CA GLY A 59 3.28 -30.82 12.73
C GLY A 59 3.70 -32.11 13.42
N VAL A 60 2.86 -33.15 13.31
CA VAL A 60 3.25 -34.56 13.08
C VAL A 60 2.10 -35.23 12.31
N SER A 61 2.29 -35.42 11.01
CA SER A 61 1.36 -36.16 10.15
C SER A 61 1.58 -37.67 10.28
N THR A 62 0.86 -38.33 11.20
CA THR A 62 0.71 -39.79 11.15
C THR A 62 -0.67 -40.21 11.62
N ALA A 63 -1.69 -40.02 10.77
CA ALA A 63 -2.81 -40.95 10.76
C ALA A 63 -2.30 -42.24 10.10
N GLN A 64 -1.92 -43.23 10.91
CA GLN A 64 -1.52 -44.57 10.45
C GLN A 64 -2.67 -45.23 9.68
N GLY A 65 -2.69 -45.05 8.36
CA GLY A 65 -3.56 -45.79 7.44
C GLY A 65 -2.93 -47.13 7.10
N GLY A 66 -3.36 -48.19 7.78
CA GLY A 66 -2.81 -49.54 7.55
C GLY A 66 -2.93 -50.03 6.10
N GLY A 67 -1.78 -50.40 5.51
CA GLY A 67 -1.57 -51.33 4.39
C GLY A 67 -2.40 -51.15 3.10
N HIS A 68 -2.29 -52.14 2.20
CA HIS A 68 -3.13 -52.24 1.00
C HIS A 68 -4.56 -52.63 1.39
N ARG A 69 -5.49 -51.66 1.38
CA ARG A 69 -6.91 -51.89 1.68
C ARG A 69 -7.69 -52.20 0.40
N THR A 70 -8.77 -52.97 0.53
CA THR A 70 -9.71 -53.22 -0.57
C THR A 70 -10.75 -52.12 -0.64
N LEU A 71 -11.01 -51.61 -1.84
CA LEU A 71 -12.03 -50.60 -2.10
C LEU A 71 -13.43 -51.22 -2.06
N LEU A 72 -14.33 -50.60 -1.29
CA LEU A 72 -15.72 -51.03 -1.14
C LEU A 72 -16.68 -49.94 -1.66
N TYR A 73 -17.82 -50.34 -2.20
CA TYR A 73 -18.91 -49.40 -2.49
C TYR A 73 -19.38 -48.74 -1.18
N GLY A 74 -19.59 -47.42 -1.21
CA GLY A 74 -20.01 -46.59 -0.08
C GLY A 74 -18.86 -45.96 0.70
N HIS A 75 -17.62 -46.31 0.39
CA HIS A 75 -16.45 -45.63 0.94
C HIS A 75 -16.19 -44.30 0.24
N ALA A 76 -15.64 -43.36 1.00
CA ALA A 76 -15.01 -42.16 0.48
C ALA A 76 -13.57 -42.47 0.05
N VAL A 77 -13.18 -41.95 -1.11
CA VAL A 77 -11.84 -42.08 -1.68
C VAL A 77 -11.19 -40.72 -1.87
N LEU A 78 -9.87 -40.73 -1.71
CA LEU A 78 -8.98 -39.61 -2.00
C LEU A 78 -8.16 -39.95 -3.25
N LEU A 79 -8.37 -39.19 -4.31
CA LEU A 79 -7.70 -39.37 -5.59
C LEU A 79 -6.58 -38.34 -5.74
N ARG A 80 -5.36 -38.81 -5.92
CA ARG A 80 -4.17 -37.98 -6.13
C ARG A 80 -3.71 -38.05 -7.57
N HIS A 81 -3.56 -36.92 -8.24
CA HIS A 81 -3.01 -36.87 -9.58
C HIS A 81 -1.52 -37.24 -9.53
N SER A 82 -1.12 -38.29 -10.27
CA SER A 82 0.19 -38.92 -10.12
C SER A 82 1.36 -37.97 -10.38
N TYR A 83 1.15 -37.04 -11.33
CA TYR A 83 2.21 -36.18 -11.84
C TYR A 83 2.35 -34.89 -11.04
N SER A 84 1.25 -34.14 -10.83
CA SER A 84 1.31 -32.89 -10.07
C SER A 84 1.41 -33.12 -8.56
N GLY A 85 1.00 -34.30 -8.08
CA GLY A 85 0.91 -34.64 -6.67
C GLY A 85 -0.27 -33.98 -5.95
N MET A 86 -1.12 -33.23 -6.68
CA MET A 86 -2.33 -32.56 -6.18
C MET A 86 -3.51 -33.53 -6.09
N TYR A 87 -4.54 -33.16 -5.34
CA TYR A 87 -5.73 -33.96 -5.10
C TYR A 87 -6.91 -33.51 -5.96
N LEU A 88 -7.69 -34.46 -6.47
CA LEU A 88 -8.90 -34.19 -7.24
C LEU A 88 -10.02 -33.67 -6.31
N CYS A 89 -10.58 -32.51 -6.63
CA CYS A 89 -11.54 -31.82 -5.79
C CYS A 89 -12.69 -31.20 -6.58
N CYS A 90 -13.79 -30.95 -5.87
CA CYS A 90 -14.90 -30.11 -6.33
C CYS A 90 -14.61 -28.66 -5.93
N LEU A 91 -14.38 -27.79 -6.91
CA LEU A 91 -14.05 -26.37 -6.68
C LEU A 91 -15.32 -25.56 -6.39
N SER A 92 -15.17 -24.43 -5.70
CA SER A 92 -16.28 -23.50 -5.47
C SER A 92 -16.56 -22.58 -6.65
N THR A 93 -15.71 -22.61 -7.69
CA THR A 93 -15.88 -21.83 -8.91
C THR A 93 -16.92 -22.48 -9.84
N SER A 94 -17.56 -21.65 -10.66
CA SER A 94 -18.50 -22.11 -11.69
C SER A 94 -18.20 -21.36 -12.99
N ARG A 95 -17.62 -22.07 -13.96
CA ARG A 95 -17.33 -21.54 -15.31
C ARG A 95 -18.33 -22.02 -16.36
N SER A 96 -19.16 -23.01 -16.05
CA SER A 96 -20.17 -23.54 -16.96
C SER A 96 -21.25 -22.48 -17.23
N SER A 97 -21.33 -21.99 -18.48
CA SER A 97 -22.41 -21.09 -18.90
C SER A 97 -23.76 -21.82 -19.05
N THR A 98 -23.73 -23.15 -19.18
CA THR A 98 -24.90 -23.99 -19.45
C THR A 98 -25.63 -24.43 -18.18
N ASP A 99 -24.91 -24.63 -17.07
CA ASP A 99 -25.50 -24.95 -15.76
C ASP A 99 -24.85 -24.11 -14.66
N LYS A 100 -25.57 -23.08 -14.20
CA LYS A 100 -25.13 -22.17 -13.13
C LYS A 100 -25.02 -22.86 -11.76
N LEU A 101 -25.63 -24.03 -11.62
CA LEU A 101 -25.55 -24.88 -10.44
C LEU A 101 -24.55 -26.02 -10.65
N ALA A 102 -23.68 -25.96 -11.65
CA ALA A 102 -22.53 -26.85 -11.76
C ALA A 102 -21.31 -26.20 -11.09
N PHE A 103 -20.55 -27.03 -10.36
CA PHE A 103 -19.24 -26.63 -9.82
C PHE A 103 -18.15 -27.16 -10.74
N ASP A 104 -17.04 -26.43 -10.84
CA ASP A 104 -15.90 -26.87 -11.62
C ASP A 104 -15.18 -28.02 -10.90
N VAL A 105 -14.69 -29.00 -11.66
CA VAL A 105 -13.86 -30.09 -11.13
C VAL A 105 -12.39 -29.81 -11.45
N GLY A 106 -11.54 -29.89 -10.45
CA GLY A 106 -10.13 -29.54 -10.60
C GLY A 106 -9.22 -30.14 -9.55
N LEU A 107 -8.00 -29.62 -9.48
CA LEU A 107 -6.94 -30.07 -8.59
C LEU A 107 -6.60 -29.02 -7.54
N GLN A 108 -6.33 -29.46 -6.30
CA GLN A 108 -5.87 -28.62 -5.20
C GLN A 108 -4.66 -29.26 -4.50
N GLU A 109 -3.75 -28.45 -3.95
CA GLU A 109 -2.57 -28.94 -3.23
C GLU A 109 -2.91 -29.47 -1.84
N ASP A 110 -3.80 -28.78 -1.12
CA ASP A 110 -4.18 -29.12 0.25
C ASP A 110 -5.35 -30.12 0.29
N THR A 111 -5.27 -31.07 1.22
CA THR A 111 -6.35 -32.02 1.52
C THR A 111 -7.32 -31.49 2.58
N THR A 112 -7.24 -30.21 2.94
CA THR A 112 -8.00 -29.62 4.04
C THR A 112 -9.49 -29.55 3.68
N GLY A 113 -10.31 -30.24 4.47
CA GLY A 113 -11.77 -30.24 4.33
C GLY A 113 -12.34 -31.36 3.46
N GLU A 114 -13.62 -31.25 3.13
CA GLU A 114 -14.40 -32.30 2.47
C GLU A 114 -14.29 -32.29 0.93
N ALA A 115 -13.77 -31.20 0.34
CA ALA A 115 -13.84 -30.96 -1.10
C ALA A 115 -13.02 -31.94 -1.97
N CYS A 116 -11.98 -32.57 -1.40
CA CYS A 116 -11.14 -33.55 -2.09
C CYS A 116 -11.66 -34.99 -2.01
N TRP A 117 -12.76 -35.22 -1.31
CA TRP A 117 -13.29 -36.56 -1.04
C TRP A 117 -14.47 -36.89 -1.95
N TRP A 118 -14.45 -38.12 -2.48
CA TRP A 118 -15.48 -38.64 -3.38
C TRP A 118 -16.01 -39.97 -2.87
N THR A 119 -17.33 -40.13 -2.74
CA THR A 119 -17.93 -41.44 -2.45
C THR A 119 -18.15 -42.23 -3.72
N ILE A 120 -18.01 -43.55 -3.62
CA ILE A 120 -18.18 -44.48 -4.75
C ILE A 120 -19.49 -45.24 -4.59
N HIS A 121 -20.37 -45.12 -5.58
CA HIS A 121 -21.65 -45.83 -5.61
C HIS A 121 -21.75 -46.77 -6.81
N PRO A 122 -22.48 -47.89 -6.68
CA PRO A 122 -22.69 -48.82 -7.78
C PRO A 122 -23.60 -48.22 -8.85
N ALA A 123 -23.24 -48.39 -10.12
CA ALA A 123 -24.02 -47.86 -11.25
C ALA A 123 -25.42 -48.49 -11.42
N SER A 124 -25.59 -49.73 -10.95
CA SER A 124 -26.84 -50.49 -11.07
C SER A 124 -27.04 -51.42 -9.88
N LYS A 125 -28.24 -52.01 -9.77
CA LYS A 125 -28.57 -53.00 -8.71
C LYS A 125 -27.80 -54.33 -8.81
N GLN A 126 -26.88 -54.47 -9.77
CA GLN A 126 -26.01 -55.66 -9.88
C GLN A 126 -24.95 -55.73 -8.76
N ARG A 127 -24.62 -54.59 -8.16
CA ARG A 127 -23.71 -54.47 -7.00
C ARG A 127 -24.44 -53.72 -5.89
N SER A 128 -24.03 -53.98 -4.65
CA SER A 128 -24.59 -53.34 -3.45
C SER A 128 -23.51 -52.64 -2.62
N GLU A 129 -23.93 -51.70 -1.78
CA GLU A 129 -23.06 -51.02 -0.81
C GLU A 129 -22.32 -52.05 0.08
N GLY A 130 -21.03 -51.81 0.33
CA GLY A 130 -20.15 -52.73 1.09
C GLY A 130 -19.53 -53.86 0.27
N GLU A 131 -19.95 -54.09 -0.98
CA GLU A 131 -19.27 -55.04 -1.88
C GLU A 131 -17.92 -54.51 -2.38
N LYS A 132 -17.01 -55.43 -2.71
CA LYS A 132 -15.69 -55.09 -3.29
C LYS A 132 -15.84 -54.57 -4.72
N VAL A 133 -15.25 -53.42 -5.01
CA VAL A 133 -15.16 -52.88 -6.36
C VAL A 133 -14.21 -53.76 -7.19
N ARG A 134 -14.66 -54.24 -8.36
CA ARG A 134 -13.86 -55.06 -9.27
C ARG A 134 -13.31 -54.24 -10.44
N VAL A 135 -12.23 -54.72 -11.03
CA VAL A 135 -11.67 -54.15 -12.26
C VAL A 135 -12.73 -54.19 -13.36
N GLY A 136 -13.00 -53.04 -13.99
CA GLY A 136 -13.99 -52.91 -15.06
C GLY A 136 -15.44 -52.72 -14.58
N ASP A 137 -15.71 -52.65 -13.27
CA ASP A 137 -17.02 -52.23 -12.79
C ASP A 137 -17.29 -50.75 -13.17
N ASP A 138 -18.54 -50.42 -13.48
CA ASP A 138 -18.99 -49.04 -13.69
C ASP A 138 -19.33 -48.38 -12.36
N LEU A 139 -18.79 -47.18 -12.14
CA LEU A 139 -18.85 -46.43 -10.89
C LEU A 139 -19.58 -45.10 -11.07
N ILE A 140 -20.24 -44.67 -10.00
CA ILE A 140 -20.74 -43.31 -9.84
C ILE A 140 -19.91 -42.65 -8.74
N LEU A 141 -19.31 -41.50 -9.06
CA LEU A 141 -18.54 -40.69 -8.11
C LEU A 141 -19.37 -39.49 -7.66
N VAL A 142 -19.48 -39.30 -6.35
CA VAL A 142 -20.22 -38.18 -5.73
C VAL A 142 -19.29 -37.41 -4.82
N SER A 143 -19.22 -36.09 -4.98
CA SER A 143 -18.46 -35.22 -4.10
C SER A 143 -19.06 -35.23 -2.70
N VAL A 144 -18.22 -35.36 -1.66
CA VAL A 144 -18.66 -35.31 -0.26
C VAL A 144 -19.14 -33.91 0.12
N SER A 145 -18.42 -32.87 -0.30
CA SER A 145 -18.72 -31.49 0.13
C SER A 145 -19.97 -30.89 -0.50
N SER A 146 -20.26 -31.27 -1.76
CA SER A 146 -21.33 -30.66 -2.55
C SER A 146 -22.48 -31.60 -2.84
N GLU A 147 -22.34 -32.90 -2.54
CA GLU A 147 -23.31 -33.96 -2.88
C GLU A 147 -23.66 -34.00 -4.38
N ARG A 148 -22.72 -33.59 -5.24
CA ARG A 148 -22.89 -33.55 -6.71
C ARG A 148 -22.10 -34.67 -7.37
N TYR A 149 -22.62 -35.18 -8.47
CA TYR A 149 -21.97 -36.22 -9.26
C TYR A 149 -20.82 -35.64 -10.08
N LEU A 150 -19.76 -36.42 -10.26
CA LEU A 150 -18.77 -36.14 -11.29
C LEU A 150 -19.42 -36.34 -12.66
N HIS A 151 -19.77 -35.24 -13.31
CA HIS A 151 -20.65 -35.18 -14.46
C HIS A 151 -19.88 -34.82 -15.74
N LEU A 152 -20.23 -35.50 -16.82
CA LEU A 152 -19.76 -35.20 -18.17
C LEU A 152 -20.81 -34.34 -18.87
N SER A 153 -20.59 -33.02 -18.89
CA SER A 153 -21.49 -32.07 -19.55
C SER A 153 -21.09 -31.82 -21.01
N TYR A 154 -22.08 -31.45 -21.82
CA TYR A 154 -21.88 -30.98 -23.19
C TYR A 154 -22.32 -29.53 -23.31
N GLY A 155 -21.38 -28.63 -23.58
CA GLY A 155 -21.60 -27.18 -23.62
C GLY A 155 -20.76 -26.53 -24.71
N ASN A 156 -21.28 -25.47 -25.35
CA ASN A 156 -20.58 -24.67 -26.38
C ASN A 156 -19.87 -25.49 -27.50
N GLY A 157 -20.40 -26.67 -27.84
CA GLY A 157 -19.84 -27.52 -28.89
C GLY A 157 -18.68 -28.44 -28.45
N SER A 158 -18.37 -28.51 -27.16
CA SER A 158 -17.36 -29.41 -26.58
C SER A 158 -17.84 -30.14 -25.34
N LEU A 159 -17.16 -31.24 -25.01
CA LEU A 159 -17.38 -31.99 -23.77
C LEU A 159 -16.54 -31.38 -22.64
N HIS A 160 -17.15 -31.20 -21.48
CA HIS A 160 -16.54 -30.67 -20.27
C HIS A 160 -16.80 -31.58 -19.07
N VAL A 161 -16.01 -31.42 -18.02
CA VAL A 161 -16.18 -32.14 -16.76
C VAL A 161 -16.55 -31.14 -15.69
N ASP A 162 -17.70 -31.36 -15.06
CA ASP A 162 -18.21 -30.54 -13.96
C ASP A 162 -18.79 -31.43 -12.85
N ALA A 163 -19.18 -30.82 -11.74
CA ALA A 163 -19.89 -31.47 -10.66
C ALA A 163 -21.34 -30.96 -10.64
N ALA A 164 -22.27 -31.83 -11.05
CA ALA A 164 -23.68 -31.49 -11.28
C ALA A 164 -24.64 -32.61 -10.78
N PHE A 165 -25.95 -32.43 -10.97
CA PHE A 165 -26.98 -33.37 -10.47
C PHE A 165 -27.20 -34.60 -11.36
N GLN A 166 -26.62 -34.64 -12.56
CA GLN A 166 -26.77 -35.76 -13.48
C GLN A 166 -25.64 -36.80 -13.30
N GLN A 167 -26.02 -38.06 -13.23
CA GLN A 167 -25.08 -39.17 -13.07
C GLN A 167 -24.29 -39.41 -14.36
N THR A 168 -23.00 -39.71 -14.22
CA THR A 168 -22.14 -40.19 -15.31
C THR A 168 -21.47 -41.49 -14.88
N LEU A 169 -21.44 -42.46 -15.79
CA LEU A 169 -20.78 -43.75 -15.56
C LEU A 169 -19.27 -43.62 -15.80
N TRP A 170 -18.48 -43.87 -14.76
CA TRP A 170 -17.03 -43.87 -14.81
C TRP A 170 -16.49 -45.29 -14.68
N SER A 171 -15.60 -45.71 -15.56
CA SER A 171 -14.93 -47.01 -15.48
C SER A 171 -13.48 -46.83 -15.06
N VAL A 172 -13.02 -47.67 -14.12
CA VAL A 172 -11.64 -47.64 -13.63
C VAL A 172 -10.81 -48.70 -14.37
N ALA A 173 -9.74 -48.26 -15.02
CA ALA A 173 -8.78 -49.13 -15.68
C ALA A 173 -7.48 -49.22 -14.86
N PRO A 174 -6.99 -50.43 -14.50
CA PRO A 174 -5.71 -50.56 -13.83
C PRO A 174 -4.58 -50.16 -14.77
N ILE A 175 -3.77 -49.19 -14.34
CA ILE A 175 -2.60 -48.73 -15.09
C ILE A 175 -1.32 -49.40 -14.57
N CYS A 176 -1.16 -49.45 -13.25
CA CYS A 176 -0.02 -50.04 -12.55
C CYS A 176 -0.50 -50.56 -11.18
N SER A 177 0.22 -51.51 -10.58
CA SER A 177 -0.05 -52.06 -9.25
C SER A 177 1.16 -51.87 -8.34
N GLY A 178 0.98 -51.20 -7.19
CA GLY A 178 2.09 -50.91 -6.27
C GLY A 178 2.67 -52.12 -5.55
N SER A 179 1.91 -53.19 -5.34
CA SER A 179 2.34 -54.39 -4.60
C SER A 179 3.14 -55.38 -5.42
N GLU A 180 3.05 -55.31 -6.75
CA GLU A 180 3.64 -56.27 -7.68
C GLU A 180 4.81 -55.69 -8.51
N VAL A 181 5.19 -54.43 -8.30
CA VAL A 181 6.32 -53.83 -9.03
C VAL A 181 7.65 -54.37 -8.48
N ALA A 182 8.39 -55.09 -9.33
CA ALA A 182 9.76 -55.48 -9.01
C ALA A 182 10.70 -54.26 -8.98
N GLN A 183 11.47 -54.12 -7.89
CA GLN A 183 12.38 -52.99 -7.69
C GLN A 183 13.57 -53.05 -8.65
N GLY A 184 13.89 -51.92 -9.31
CA GLY A 184 15.02 -51.82 -10.24
C GLY A 184 14.74 -52.26 -11.68
N PHE A 185 13.51 -52.68 -11.99
CA PHE A 185 13.11 -53.08 -13.34
C PHE A 185 12.38 -51.96 -14.09
N LEU A 186 12.48 -51.98 -15.42
CA LEU A 186 11.82 -51.04 -16.30
C LEU A 186 10.31 -51.30 -16.35
N VAL A 187 9.54 -50.24 -16.14
CA VAL A 187 8.08 -50.24 -16.24
C VAL A 187 7.63 -49.24 -17.30
N GLY A 188 6.50 -49.53 -17.95
CA GLY A 188 5.92 -48.58 -18.90
C GLY A 188 5.55 -47.25 -18.24
N GLY A 189 5.74 -46.14 -18.96
CA GLY A 189 5.54 -44.80 -18.44
C GLY A 189 6.72 -44.22 -17.64
N ASP A 190 7.80 -44.99 -17.43
CA ASP A 190 9.01 -44.44 -16.83
C ASP A 190 9.66 -43.38 -17.74
N VAL A 191 10.33 -42.43 -17.10
CA VAL A 191 11.24 -41.47 -17.75
C VAL A 191 12.68 -41.94 -17.50
N LEU A 192 13.47 -41.99 -18.56
CA LEU A 192 14.80 -42.58 -18.54
C LEU A 192 15.75 -41.89 -19.51
N ARG A 193 17.04 -42.21 -19.35
CA ARG A 193 18.12 -41.89 -20.28
C ARG A 193 18.59 -43.16 -20.96
N LEU A 194 18.88 -43.01 -22.26
CA LEU A 194 19.44 -44.06 -23.10
C LEU A 194 20.94 -43.79 -23.23
N LEU A 195 21.75 -44.55 -22.51
CA LEU A 195 23.21 -44.40 -22.47
C LEU A 195 23.85 -45.36 -23.47
N HIS A 196 24.75 -44.88 -24.31
CA HIS A 196 25.38 -45.63 -25.39
C HIS A 196 26.74 -46.19 -24.97
N GLY A 197 26.85 -47.52 -24.95
CA GLY A 197 28.08 -48.26 -24.67
C GLY A 197 28.75 -47.88 -23.34
N HIS A 198 30.08 -47.97 -23.30
CA HIS A 198 30.92 -47.52 -22.18
C HIS A 198 31.36 -46.04 -22.30
N MET A 199 30.81 -45.30 -23.27
CA MET A 199 31.37 -44.02 -23.75
C MET A 199 30.85 -42.77 -23.00
N ASP A 200 30.03 -42.91 -21.94
CA ASP A 200 29.32 -41.81 -21.27
C ASP A 200 28.54 -40.89 -22.25
N GLU A 201 28.14 -41.44 -23.39
CA GLU A 201 27.31 -40.80 -24.41
C GLU A 201 25.84 -41.12 -24.15
N CYS A 202 24.94 -40.16 -24.37
CA CYS A 202 23.50 -40.38 -24.22
C CYS A 202 22.72 -39.90 -25.44
N LEU A 203 21.58 -40.56 -25.73
CA LEU A 203 20.68 -40.16 -26.80
C LEU A 203 19.99 -38.84 -26.42
N THR A 204 20.13 -37.82 -27.26
CA THR A 204 19.65 -36.47 -26.98
C THR A 204 19.21 -35.74 -28.26
N VAL A 205 18.81 -34.49 -28.08
CA VAL A 205 18.26 -33.59 -29.09
C VAL A 205 19.02 -32.26 -28.99
N PRO A 206 19.14 -31.47 -30.07
CA PRO A 206 19.81 -30.17 -30.01
C PRO A 206 19.23 -29.22 -28.96
N SER A 207 20.07 -28.28 -28.49
CA SER A 207 19.67 -27.22 -27.55
C SER A 207 18.50 -26.39 -28.08
N GLY A 208 17.72 -25.80 -27.18
CA GLY A 208 16.60 -24.90 -27.51
C GLY A 208 17.01 -23.60 -28.22
N GLU A 209 18.29 -23.24 -28.19
CA GLU A 209 18.84 -22.12 -28.98
C GLU A 209 18.80 -22.40 -30.49
N HIS A 210 18.79 -23.68 -30.87
CA HIS A 210 18.62 -24.10 -32.25
C HIS A 210 17.12 -24.26 -32.53
N GLY A 211 16.61 -23.56 -33.54
CA GLY A 211 15.18 -23.45 -33.80
C GLY A 211 14.43 -24.79 -33.91
N ASP A 212 13.11 -24.74 -33.78
CA ASP A 212 12.19 -25.89 -33.67
C ASP A 212 12.39 -27.01 -34.72
N GLU A 213 12.86 -26.68 -35.92
CA GLU A 213 13.16 -27.65 -36.99
C GLU A 213 14.46 -28.42 -36.74
N GLN A 214 15.50 -27.75 -36.30
CA GLN A 214 16.80 -28.39 -36.01
C GLN A 214 16.67 -29.30 -34.78
N ARG A 215 15.81 -28.91 -33.84
CA ARG A 215 15.42 -29.67 -32.65
C ARG A 215 14.59 -30.94 -32.96
N ARG A 216 14.32 -31.26 -34.23
CA ARG A 216 13.72 -32.54 -34.62
C ARG A 216 14.73 -33.66 -34.82
N THR A 217 16.01 -33.31 -34.98
CA THR A 217 17.09 -34.29 -35.17
C THR A 217 17.50 -34.94 -33.86
N VAL A 218 18.05 -36.15 -33.94
CA VAL A 218 18.44 -36.95 -32.79
C VAL A 218 19.91 -37.36 -32.94
N HIS A 219 20.68 -37.21 -31.86
CA HIS A 219 22.12 -37.48 -31.84
C HIS A 219 22.57 -38.05 -30.50
N TYR A 220 23.78 -38.60 -30.49
CA TYR A 220 24.51 -38.95 -29.28
C TYR A 220 25.47 -37.84 -28.91
N GLU A 221 25.46 -37.47 -27.63
CA GLU A 221 26.36 -36.46 -27.05
C GLU A 221 26.85 -36.94 -25.69
N GLY A 222 28.15 -36.80 -25.44
CA GLY A 222 28.78 -37.14 -24.16
C GLY A 222 28.92 -35.95 -23.22
N GLY A 223 29.26 -36.23 -21.97
CA GLY A 223 29.54 -35.21 -20.95
C GLY A 223 28.28 -34.71 -20.23
N ALA A 224 28.19 -33.39 -20.01
CA ALA A 224 27.19 -32.78 -19.12
C ALA A 224 25.72 -33.06 -19.53
N VAL A 225 25.46 -33.43 -20.78
CA VAL A 225 24.11 -33.68 -21.32
C VAL A 225 23.39 -34.83 -20.61
N SER A 226 24.14 -35.78 -20.03
CA SER A 226 23.60 -36.84 -19.19
C SER A 226 22.93 -36.32 -17.91
N SER A 227 23.11 -35.05 -17.57
CA SER A 227 22.44 -34.34 -16.46
C SER A 227 21.43 -33.28 -16.92
N HIS A 228 21.24 -33.10 -18.23
CA HIS A 228 20.32 -32.09 -18.78
C HIS A 228 18.94 -32.70 -19.07
N ALA A 229 17.92 -31.82 -19.19
CA ALA A 229 16.54 -32.23 -19.46
C ALA A 229 16.34 -32.81 -20.88
N ARG A 230 17.15 -32.35 -21.85
CA ARG A 230 17.11 -32.77 -23.27
C ARG A 230 17.57 -34.20 -23.57
N SER A 231 18.01 -34.96 -22.56
CA SER A 231 18.35 -36.38 -22.70
C SER A 231 17.26 -37.30 -22.12
N LEU A 232 16.13 -36.74 -21.67
CA LEU A 232 15.05 -37.48 -21.04
C LEU A 232 14.03 -37.99 -22.06
N TRP A 233 13.78 -39.29 -22.01
CA TRP A 233 12.83 -40.00 -22.85
C TRP A 233 11.79 -40.71 -21.99
N ARG A 234 10.53 -40.64 -22.40
CA ARG A 234 9.42 -41.37 -21.79
C ARG A 234 9.04 -42.55 -22.68
N LEU A 235 8.93 -43.73 -22.07
CA LEU A 235 8.50 -44.93 -22.76
C LEU A 235 6.98 -45.10 -22.62
N GLU A 236 6.25 -44.94 -23.73
CA GLU A 236 4.80 -45.08 -23.76
C GLU A 236 4.41 -46.38 -24.45
N THR A 237 3.78 -47.31 -23.72
CA THR A 237 3.31 -48.57 -24.32
C THR A 237 2.14 -48.34 -25.27
N LEU A 238 1.90 -49.25 -26.23
CA LEU A 238 0.76 -49.17 -27.13
C LEU A 238 -0.59 -49.54 -26.47
N ARG A 239 -0.58 -49.90 -25.18
CA ARG A 239 -1.76 -50.29 -24.41
C ARG A 239 -2.20 -49.15 -23.51
N VAL A 240 -3.48 -49.11 -23.17
CA VAL A 240 -4.03 -48.17 -22.16
C VAL A 240 -4.05 -48.86 -20.80
N VAL A 241 -4.78 -49.98 -20.71
CA VAL A 241 -4.82 -50.84 -19.51
C VAL A 241 -3.46 -51.52 -19.34
N TRP A 242 -2.96 -51.57 -18.10
CA TRP A 242 -1.64 -52.09 -17.75
C TRP A 242 -0.49 -51.42 -18.52
N SER A 243 -0.66 -50.14 -18.89
CA SER A 243 0.40 -49.38 -19.55
C SER A 243 1.64 -49.16 -18.67
N GLY A 244 1.51 -49.31 -17.35
CA GLY A 244 2.59 -49.34 -16.38
C GLY A 244 3.02 -50.74 -15.96
N SER A 245 2.83 -51.76 -16.81
CA SER A 245 3.38 -53.12 -16.60
C SER A 245 4.89 -53.19 -16.90
N HIS A 246 5.54 -54.25 -16.41
CA HIS A 246 6.95 -54.50 -16.70
C HIS A 246 7.18 -54.64 -18.21
N ILE A 247 8.17 -53.91 -18.73
CA ILE A 247 8.52 -53.97 -20.15
C ILE A 247 9.31 -55.25 -20.42
N ARG A 248 8.85 -56.01 -21.41
CA ARG A 248 9.47 -57.25 -21.85
C ARG A 248 10.22 -57.11 -23.16
N TRP A 249 11.11 -58.05 -23.43
CA TRP A 249 11.79 -58.14 -24.72
C TRP A 249 10.79 -58.31 -25.87
N GLY A 250 10.97 -57.55 -26.95
CA GLY A 250 10.11 -57.55 -28.12
C GLY A 250 8.75 -56.86 -27.94
N GLN A 251 8.46 -56.28 -26.76
CA GLN A 251 7.23 -55.53 -26.55
C GLN A 251 7.27 -54.17 -27.28
N PRO A 252 6.25 -53.83 -28.09
CA PRO A 252 6.24 -52.57 -28.81
C PRO A 252 5.84 -51.38 -27.91
N PHE A 253 6.55 -50.27 -28.07
CA PHE A 253 6.33 -49.00 -27.38
C PHE A 253 6.67 -47.82 -28.31
N ARG A 254 6.28 -46.62 -27.90
CA ARG A 254 6.68 -45.34 -28.48
C ARG A 254 7.68 -44.65 -27.56
N LEU A 255 8.65 -43.96 -28.15
CA LEU A 255 9.57 -43.09 -27.41
C LEU A 255 9.12 -41.65 -27.58
N ARG A 256 8.80 -41.00 -26.47
CA ARG A 256 8.44 -39.58 -26.41
C ARG A 256 9.58 -38.80 -25.78
N HIS A 257 10.07 -37.78 -26.46
CA HIS A 257 11.04 -36.87 -25.87
C HIS A 257 10.32 -35.95 -24.88
N VAL A 258 10.79 -35.82 -23.63
CA VAL A 258 9.97 -35.22 -22.56
C VAL A 258 9.76 -33.72 -22.73
N THR A 259 10.83 -32.94 -22.97
CA THR A 259 10.74 -31.47 -23.00
C THR A 259 10.06 -30.96 -24.28
N THR A 260 10.35 -31.56 -25.44
CA THR A 260 9.65 -31.20 -26.70
C THR A 260 8.29 -31.88 -26.83
N GLY A 261 8.04 -32.97 -26.09
CA GLY A 261 6.87 -33.86 -26.15
C GLY A 261 6.48 -34.34 -27.54
N LYS A 262 7.46 -34.42 -28.43
CA LYS A 262 7.37 -35.05 -29.75
C LYS A 262 7.77 -36.53 -29.65
N TYR A 263 7.35 -37.32 -30.62
CA TYR A 263 7.60 -38.76 -30.69
C TYR A 263 8.73 -39.07 -31.66
N LEU A 264 9.60 -40.00 -31.28
CA LEU A 264 10.58 -40.55 -32.21
C LEU A 264 9.86 -41.31 -33.32
N SER A 265 10.19 -41.01 -34.57
CA SER A 265 9.54 -41.58 -35.75
C SER A 265 10.57 -41.86 -36.84
N LEU A 266 10.37 -42.96 -37.57
CA LEU A 266 11.09 -43.29 -38.79
C LEU A 266 10.22 -42.94 -40.00
N ILE A 267 10.65 -41.96 -40.79
CA ILE A 267 9.94 -41.53 -42.01
C ILE A 267 10.30 -42.46 -43.18
N GLU A 268 9.51 -42.42 -44.25
CA GLU A 268 9.67 -43.22 -45.48
C GLU A 268 11.07 -43.09 -46.13
N ASP A 269 11.75 -41.95 -45.96
CA ASP A 269 13.12 -41.71 -46.44
C ASP A 269 14.21 -42.33 -45.54
N LYS A 270 13.82 -43.15 -44.55
CA LYS A 270 14.67 -43.74 -43.51
C LYS A 270 15.33 -42.71 -42.58
N SER A 271 14.84 -41.48 -42.54
CA SER A 271 15.30 -40.48 -41.56
C SER A 271 14.64 -40.68 -40.19
N LEU A 272 15.45 -40.58 -39.14
CA LEU A 272 15.00 -40.64 -37.76
C LEU A 272 14.78 -39.23 -37.24
N LEU A 273 13.53 -38.86 -36.97
CA LEU A 273 13.13 -37.50 -36.59
C LEU A 273 12.05 -37.51 -35.50
N LEU A 274 11.95 -36.40 -34.77
CA LEU A 274 10.87 -36.15 -33.84
C LEU A 274 9.64 -35.57 -34.55
N MET A 275 8.49 -36.20 -34.32
CA MET A 275 7.19 -35.84 -34.91
C MET A 275 6.18 -35.40 -33.85
N ASP A 276 5.30 -34.48 -34.25
CA ASP A 276 4.18 -34.05 -33.42
C ASP A 276 3.18 -35.20 -33.20
N LYS A 277 2.39 -35.09 -32.13
CA LYS A 277 1.42 -36.09 -31.69
C LYS A 277 0.46 -36.49 -32.82
N GLU A 278 0.04 -35.55 -33.66
CA GLU A 278 -0.93 -35.76 -34.73
C GLU A 278 -0.39 -36.63 -35.88
N LYS A 279 0.93 -36.75 -36.01
CA LYS A 279 1.61 -37.52 -37.06
C LYS A 279 2.27 -38.80 -36.52
N ALA A 280 2.13 -39.09 -35.22
CA ALA A 280 2.80 -40.17 -34.53
C ALA A 280 1.98 -41.49 -34.57
N ASP A 281 1.80 -42.05 -35.76
CA ASP A 281 1.05 -43.30 -35.95
C ASP A 281 1.85 -44.54 -35.49
N VAL A 282 1.18 -45.67 -35.24
CA VAL A 282 1.88 -46.91 -34.80
C VAL A 282 2.93 -47.35 -35.83
N LYS A 283 2.70 -47.15 -37.12
CA LYS A 283 3.58 -47.68 -38.16
C LYS A 283 4.96 -47.05 -38.13
N SER A 284 5.06 -45.73 -37.91
CA SER A 284 6.34 -45.01 -37.91
C SER A 284 7.00 -44.88 -36.53
N THR A 285 6.24 -45.09 -35.44
CA THR A 285 6.70 -44.81 -34.06
C THR A 285 6.81 -46.04 -33.16
N ALA A 286 6.53 -47.25 -33.67
CA ALA A 286 6.62 -48.47 -32.89
C ALA A 286 8.06 -49.02 -32.85
N PHE A 287 8.66 -48.97 -31.67
CA PHE A 287 9.97 -49.55 -31.37
C PHE A 287 9.84 -50.68 -30.35
N CYS A 288 10.84 -51.55 -30.27
CA CYS A 288 10.94 -52.55 -29.21
C CYS A 288 12.39 -52.73 -28.75
N PHE A 289 12.55 -53.22 -27.53
CA PHE A 289 13.86 -53.63 -27.01
C PHE A 289 14.13 -55.10 -27.35
N ARG A 290 15.38 -55.38 -27.71
CA ARG A 290 15.90 -56.74 -27.98
C ARG A 290 17.15 -56.97 -27.16
N SER A 291 17.35 -58.21 -26.72
CA SER A 291 18.53 -58.63 -25.94
C SER A 291 19.76 -58.88 -26.81
N SER A 292 19.57 -59.22 -28.10
CA SER A 292 20.63 -59.41 -29.09
C SER A 292 20.12 -59.03 -30.49
N LYS A 293 21.05 -58.88 -31.45
CA LYS A 293 20.75 -58.61 -32.87
C LYS A 293 20.41 -59.86 -33.69
N GLU A 294 20.10 -60.97 -33.02
CA GLU A 294 19.74 -62.21 -33.71
C GLU A 294 18.32 -62.15 -34.29
N LYS A 295 18.13 -62.81 -35.44
CA LYS A 295 16.83 -62.98 -36.08
C LYS A 295 16.00 -64.01 -35.29
N LEU A 296 15.39 -63.59 -34.18
CA LEU A 296 14.38 -64.41 -33.49
C LEU A 296 13.02 -64.24 -34.16
N ASP A 297 12.31 -65.35 -34.34
CA ASP A 297 10.91 -65.34 -34.79
C ASP A 297 10.04 -64.49 -33.84
N PRO A 298 9.10 -63.69 -34.37
CA PRO A 298 8.14 -62.96 -33.55
C PRO A 298 7.23 -63.98 -32.86
N GLY A 299 7.60 -64.39 -31.64
CA GLY A 299 6.83 -65.33 -30.84
C GLY A 299 5.38 -64.90 -30.64
N VAL A 300 4.50 -65.88 -30.40
CA VAL A 300 3.05 -65.66 -30.19
C VAL A 300 2.83 -64.66 -29.05
N LYS A 301 2.25 -63.49 -29.39
CA LYS A 301 1.88 -62.45 -28.42
C LYS A 301 0.76 -62.96 -27.50
N LYS A 302 1.11 -63.46 -26.31
CA LYS A 302 0.13 -63.64 -25.23
C LYS A 302 -0.25 -62.27 -24.66
N GLU A 303 -1.51 -61.90 -24.82
CA GLU A 303 -2.12 -60.87 -23.97
C GLU A 303 -2.14 -61.41 -22.53
N MET A 304 -1.73 -60.56 -21.60
CA MET A 304 -1.56 -60.95 -20.20
C MET A 304 -2.07 -59.79 -19.37
N ASP A 305 -2.98 -60.12 -18.46
CA ASP A 305 -3.52 -59.21 -17.46
C ASP A 305 -2.63 -59.24 -16.22
N GLY A 306 -2.17 -58.06 -15.77
CA GLY A 306 -1.27 -57.90 -14.62
C GLY A 306 0.07 -57.23 -14.95
N MET A 307 0.96 -57.16 -13.96
CA MET A 307 2.28 -56.51 -14.10
C MET A 307 3.24 -57.25 -15.04
N GLY A 308 3.07 -58.56 -15.20
CA GLY A 308 3.91 -59.41 -16.04
C GLY A 308 5.33 -59.65 -15.53
N THR A 309 6.16 -60.30 -16.33
CA THR A 309 7.51 -60.72 -15.92
C THR A 309 8.49 -59.55 -16.00
N PRO A 310 9.28 -59.30 -14.95
CA PRO A 310 10.29 -58.24 -14.93
C PRO A 310 11.56 -58.68 -15.68
N ASP A 311 11.67 -58.33 -16.96
CA ASP A 311 12.78 -58.81 -17.82
C ASP A 311 13.96 -57.83 -17.94
N ILE A 312 13.68 -56.52 -17.98
CA ILE A 312 14.68 -55.46 -18.25
C ILE A 312 15.02 -54.71 -16.96
N LYS A 313 16.29 -54.70 -16.57
CA LYS A 313 16.80 -54.09 -15.34
C LYS A 313 17.64 -52.86 -15.65
N TYR A 314 17.42 -51.77 -14.90
CA TYR A 314 18.22 -50.54 -15.02
C TYR A 314 19.69 -50.80 -14.68
N GLY A 315 20.61 -50.20 -15.43
CA GLY A 315 22.06 -50.34 -15.27
C GLY A 315 22.66 -51.69 -15.73
N ASP A 316 21.94 -52.80 -15.55
CA ASP A 316 22.45 -54.15 -15.80
C ASP A 316 22.10 -54.67 -17.20
N SER A 317 20.90 -54.36 -17.72
CA SER A 317 20.47 -54.85 -19.04
C SER A 317 21.04 -54.00 -20.17
N VAL A 318 21.67 -54.66 -21.14
CA VAL A 318 22.07 -54.06 -22.41
C VAL A 318 20.94 -54.27 -23.42
N CYS A 319 20.38 -53.18 -23.91
CA CYS A 319 19.22 -53.17 -24.79
C CYS A 319 19.60 -52.72 -26.20
N TYR A 320 19.04 -53.36 -27.21
CA TYR A 320 19.09 -52.90 -28.60
C TYR A 320 17.70 -52.41 -29.02
N ILE A 321 17.61 -51.21 -29.57
CA ILE A 321 16.34 -50.66 -30.09
C ILE A 321 16.16 -51.09 -31.55
N GLN A 322 15.03 -51.72 -31.84
CA GLN A 322 14.61 -52.11 -33.18
C GLN A 322 13.28 -51.45 -33.54
N HIS A 323 13.14 -50.97 -34.77
CA HIS A 323 11.85 -50.51 -35.29
C HIS A 323 11.00 -51.71 -35.73
N VAL A 324 9.75 -51.77 -35.27
CA VAL A 324 8.90 -52.96 -35.36
C VAL A 324 8.45 -53.25 -36.80
N ASP A 325 8.15 -52.22 -37.60
CA ASP A 325 7.63 -52.39 -38.97
C ASP A 325 8.76 -52.67 -39.99
N THR A 326 9.88 -51.96 -39.87
CA THR A 326 11.00 -52.04 -40.83
C THR A 326 12.12 -52.99 -40.40
N CYS A 327 12.09 -53.48 -39.16
CA CYS A 327 13.13 -54.32 -38.54
C CYS A 327 14.54 -53.70 -38.51
N LEU A 328 14.69 -52.39 -38.77
CA LEU A 328 15.96 -51.68 -38.70
C LEU A 328 16.40 -51.48 -37.23
N TRP A 329 17.70 -51.45 -37.00
CA TRP A 329 18.36 -51.25 -35.72
C TRP A 329 18.79 -49.80 -35.54
N LEU A 330 18.57 -49.25 -34.35
CA LEU A 330 19.11 -47.94 -33.98
C LEU A 330 20.64 -48.04 -33.87
N THR A 331 21.34 -47.17 -34.59
CA THR A 331 22.80 -47.07 -34.57
C THR A 331 23.22 -45.61 -34.80
N TYR A 332 24.52 -45.32 -34.82
CA TYR A 332 25.05 -43.99 -35.09
C TYR A 332 25.68 -43.89 -36.48
N GLN A 333 25.65 -42.70 -37.07
CA GLN A 333 26.35 -42.40 -38.31
C GLN A 333 27.81 -42.03 -37.99
N THR A 334 28.77 -42.77 -38.57
CA THR A 334 30.21 -42.47 -38.40
C THR A 334 30.55 -41.11 -39.01
N VAL A 335 31.19 -40.25 -38.23
CA VAL A 335 31.62 -38.91 -38.66
C VAL A 335 33.01 -38.98 -39.31
N ASP A 336 33.21 -38.27 -40.43
CA ASP A 336 34.50 -38.23 -41.13
C ASP A 336 35.66 -37.74 -40.23
N ALA A 337 36.82 -38.40 -40.33
CA ALA A 337 38.00 -38.16 -39.49
C ALA A 337 38.59 -36.72 -39.58
N LYS A 338 38.18 -35.92 -40.57
CA LYS A 338 38.53 -34.49 -40.67
C LYS A 338 37.71 -33.60 -39.73
N CYS A 339 36.43 -33.93 -39.48
CA CYS A 339 35.55 -33.13 -38.61
C CYS A 339 35.80 -33.38 -37.12
N ALA A 340 36.29 -34.56 -36.73
CA ALA A 340 36.56 -34.89 -35.34
C ALA A 340 37.64 -34.00 -34.66
N ARG A 341 38.49 -33.29 -35.43
CA ARG A 341 39.57 -32.44 -34.90
C ARG A 341 39.12 -31.04 -34.47
N MET A 342 37.88 -30.62 -34.78
CA MET A 342 37.39 -29.25 -34.51
C MET A 342 36.49 -29.09 -33.26
N GLY A 343 36.31 -30.15 -32.45
CA GLY A 343 35.61 -30.08 -31.15
C GLY A 343 34.13 -30.52 -31.19
N GLY A 344 33.71 -31.24 -30.15
CA GLY A 344 32.33 -31.70 -29.88
C GLY A 344 31.78 -32.73 -30.89
N VAL A 345 32.09 -34.02 -30.72
CA VAL A 345 31.64 -35.08 -31.65
C VAL A 345 30.18 -35.46 -31.39
N GLN A 346 29.23 -34.65 -31.88
CA GLN A 346 27.84 -35.10 -31.98
C GLN A 346 27.73 -36.18 -33.07
N ARG A 347 27.27 -37.38 -32.71
CA ARG A 347 27.05 -38.49 -33.65
C ARG A 347 25.56 -38.58 -33.97
N LYS A 348 25.18 -38.42 -35.23
CA LYS A 348 23.76 -38.51 -35.63
C LYS A 348 23.23 -39.93 -35.43
N ALA A 349 22.05 -40.08 -34.81
CA ALA A 349 21.39 -41.36 -34.66
C ALA A 349 20.60 -41.72 -35.94
N ILE A 350 20.71 -42.95 -36.41
CA ILE A 350 20.08 -43.45 -37.63
C ILE A 350 19.53 -44.86 -37.44
N MET A 351 18.65 -45.30 -38.34
CA MET A 351 18.15 -46.68 -38.38
C MET A 351 18.83 -47.45 -39.52
N HIS A 352 19.55 -48.52 -39.21
CA HIS A 352 20.35 -49.31 -40.18
C HIS A 352 19.98 -50.80 -40.16
N HIS A 353 20.27 -51.52 -41.23
CA HIS A 353 19.87 -52.94 -41.39
C HIS A 353 20.69 -53.90 -40.51
N GLU A 354 21.96 -53.58 -40.24
CA GLU A 354 22.85 -54.35 -39.35
C GLU A 354 23.18 -53.59 -38.04
N GLY A 355 23.33 -52.26 -38.12
CA GLY A 355 23.92 -51.43 -37.07
C GLY A 355 25.34 -51.86 -36.66
N HIS A 356 25.97 -51.13 -35.73
CA HIS A 356 27.28 -51.46 -35.19
C HIS A 356 27.22 -52.45 -34.01
N MET A 357 28.32 -53.14 -33.69
CA MET A 357 28.33 -54.14 -32.60
C MET A 357 28.25 -53.50 -31.20
N ASP A 358 28.68 -52.24 -31.09
CA ASP A 358 28.69 -51.42 -29.89
C ASP A 358 27.39 -50.61 -29.67
N ASP A 359 26.33 -50.89 -30.43
CA ASP A 359 25.01 -50.24 -30.30
C ASP A 359 24.28 -50.53 -28.97
N GLY A 360 24.89 -51.28 -28.05
CA GLY A 360 24.29 -51.65 -26.78
C GLY A 360 23.95 -50.41 -25.94
N LEU A 361 22.67 -50.29 -25.55
CA LEU A 361 22.17 -49.20 -24.70
C LEU A 361 21.97 -49.69 -23.27
N THR A 362 22.58 -49.01 -22.31
CA THR A 362 22.23 -49.15 -20.90
C THR A 362 21.17 -48.13 -20.53
N LEU A 363 20.23 -48.53 -19.67
CA LEU A 363 19.12 -47.67 -19.26
C LEU A 363 19.41 -47.08 -17.89
N SER A 364 19.25 -45.76 -17.76
CA SER A 364 19.30 -45.07 -16.47
C SER A 364 17.97 -44.39 -16.16
N ARG A 365 17.35 -44.73 -15.03
CA ARG A 365 16.10 -44.11 -14.61
C ARG A 365 16.34 -42.66 -14.18
N SER A 366 15.48 -41.73 -14.58
CA SER A 366 15.56 -40.35 -14.08
C SER A 366 15.06 -40.26 -12.64
N GLN A 367 15.56 -39.30 -11.88
CA GLN A 367 14.97 -38.98 -10.58
C GLN A 367 13.54 -38.44 -10.77
N HIS A 368 12.67 -38.70 -9.80
CA HIS A 368 11.27 -38.26 -9.88
C HIS A 368 11.16 -36.74 -10.03
N GLU A 369 11.91 -35.98 -9.25
CA GLU A 369 11.94 -34.50 -9.32
C GLU A 369 12.37 -34.00 -10.71
N GLU A 370 13.39 -34.62 -11.30
CA GLU A 370 13.89 -34.26 -12.63
C GLU A 370 12.85 -34.51 -13.73
N SER A 371 12.19 -35.68 -13.71
CA SER A 371 11.10 -35.98 -14.65
C SER A 371 9.93 -35.00 -14.54
N ARG A 372 9.58 -34.61 -13.30
CA ARG A 372 8.57 -33.58 -13.03
C ARG A 372 9.04 -32.23 -13.58
N THR A 373 10.26 -31.82 -13.28
CA THR A 373 10.84 -30.56 -13.78
C THR A 373 10.80 -30.48 -15.30
N ALA A 374 11.20 -31.55 -15.99
CA ALA A 374 11.23 -31.59 -17.46
C ALA A 374 9.85 -31.42 -18.11
N ARG A 375 8.78 -31.94 -17.49
CA ARG A 375 7.42 -31.74 -17.98
C ARG A 375 6.86 -30.36 -17.58
N VAL A 376 7.22 -29.81 -16.42
CA VAL A 376 6.92 -28.39 -16.11
C VAL A 376 7.55 -27.48 -17.18
N ILE A 377 8.81 -27.71 -17.55
CA ILE A 377 9.48 -26.96 -18.63
C ILE A 377 8.66 -27.04 -19.92
N ARG A 378 8.26 -28.25 -20.35
CA ARG A 378 7.42 -28.41 -21.54
C ARG A 378 6.16 -27.55 -21.49
N SER A 379 5.41 -27.63 -20.40
CA SER A 379 4.12 -26.95 -20.25
C SER A 379 4.30 -25.43 -20.20
N THR A 380 5.33 -24.94 -19.51
CA THR A 380 5.70 -23.52 -19.49
C THR A 380 6.15 -23.02 -20.87
N VAL A 381 7.06 -23.73 -21.54
CA VAL A 381 7.57 -23.37 -22.87
C VAL A 381 6.42 -23.29 -23.87
N PHE A 382 5.50 -24.25 -23.84
CA PHE A 382 4.32 -24.25 -24.71
C PHE A 382 3.43 -23.03 -24.46
N LEU A 383 3.08 -22.77 -23.19
CA LEU A 383 2.21 -21.65 -22.82
C LEU A 383 2.82 -20.29 -23.15
N PHE A 384 4.11 -20.09 -22.86
CA PHE A 384 4.79 -18.82 -23.15
C PHE A 384 4.96 -18.60 -24.66
N ASN A 385 5.28 -19.64 -25.44
CA ASN A 385 5.29 -19.52 -26.90
C ASN A 385 3.91 -19.19 -27.48
N LEU A 386 2.83 -19.77 -26.92
CA LEU A 386 1.47 -19.43 -27.32
C LEU A 386 1.17 -17.95 -27.02
N PHE A 387 1.57 -17.48 -25.84
CA PHE A 387 1.41 -16.08 -25.42
C PHE A 387 2.21 -15.12 -26.32
N ILE A 388 3.49 -15.39 -26.58
CA ILE A 388 4.35 -14.59 -27.48
C ILE A 388 3.76 -14.53 -28.89
N ARG A 389 3.34 -15.67 -29.46
CA ARG A 389 2.69 -15.72 -30.78
C ARG A 389 1.37 -14.94 -30.81
N GLY A 390 0.62 -14.95 -29.71
CA GLY A 390 -0.59 -14.14 -29.54
C GLY A 390 -0.30 -12.64 -29.58
N LEU A 391 0.69 -12.20 -28.80
CA LEU A 391 1.16 -10.80 -28.78
C LEU A 391 1.68 -10.35 -30.15
N ASP A 392 2.42 -11.21 -30.86
CA ASP A 392 2.88 -10.92 -32.23
C ASP A 392 1.74 -10.72 -33.23
N LYS A 393 0.69 -11.53 -33.14
CA LYS A 393 -0.47 -11.41 -34.01
C LYS A 393 -1.20 -10.10 -33.75
N LEU A 394 -1.34 -9.71 -32.48
CA LEU A 394 -1.95 -8.43 -32.09
C LEU A 394 -1.15 -7.24 -32.64
N ARG A 395 0.18 -7.28 -32.51
CA ARG A 395 1.08 -6.26 -33.07
C ARG A 395 0.96 -6.13 -34.59
N LYS A 396 0.83 -7.25 -35.31
CA LYS A 396 0.78 -7.26 -36.78
C LYS A 396 -0.58 -6.90 -37.36
N LYS A 397 -1.69 -7.20 -36.67
CA LYS A 397 -3.03 -7.13 -37.27
C LYS A 397 -3.89 -5.92 -36.88
N GLY A 398 -3.60 -5.19 -35.81
CA GLY A 398 -4.33 -3.96 -35.43
C GLY A 398 -5.86 -4.12 -35.26
N LYS A 399 -6.36 -3.97 -34.02
CA LYS A 399 -7.78 -3.78 -33.61
C LYS A 399 -8.89 -4.75 -34.12
N SER A 400 -8.66 -5.67 -35.06
CA SER A 400 -9.75 -6.32 -35.83
C SER A 400 -10.08 -7.79 -35.51
N SER A 401 -9.52 -8.41 -34.47
CA SER A 401 -9.98 -9.75 -34.08
C SER A 401 -9.84 -9.96 -32.59
N THR A 402 -10.91 -10.41 -31.94
CA THR A 402 -10.90 -11.00 -30.59
C THR A 402 -9.99 -12.22 -30.60
N LEU A 403 -8.69 -11.99 -30.42
CA LEU A 403 -7.71 -13.03 -30.16
C LEU A 403 -7.77 -13.30 -28.67
N ASP A 404 -8.26 -14.48 -28.30
CA ASP A 404 -8.28 -14.93 -26.92
C ASP A 404 -6.83 -15.22 -26.48
N LEU A 405 -6.30 -14.36 -25.60
CA LEU A 405 -4.99 -14.55 -24.98
C LEU A 405 -5.19 -15.31 -23.66
N PRO A 406 -4.35 -16.31 -23.35
CA PRO A 406 -4.49 -17.11 -22.13
C PRO A 406 -3.97 -16.36 -20.88
N ILE A 407 -4.54 -15.20 -20.56
CA ILE A 407 -4.10 -14.31 -19.47
C ILE A 407 -4.16 -15.03 -18.11
N ASP A 408 -5.28 -15.68 -17.79
CA ASP A 408 -5.46 -16.42 -16.54
C ASP A 408 -4.44 -17.55 -16.39
N SER A 409 -4.24 -18.34 -17.44
CA SER A 409 -3.30 -19.47 -17.43
C SER A 409 -1.86 -18.99 -17.30
N VAL A 410 -1.49 -17.88 -17.95
CA VAL A 410 -0.16 -17.27 -17.82
C VAL A 410 0.05 -16.77 -16.39
N SER A 411 -0.93 -16.06 -15.83
CA SER A 411 -0.87 -15.55 -14.46
C SER A 411 -0.69 -16.68 -13.44
N LEU A 412 -1.52 -17.73 -13.52
CA LEU A 412 -1.43 -18.89 -12.64
C LEU A 412 -0.10 -19.65 -12.82
N SER A 413 0.36 -19.86 -14.06
CA SER A 413 1.64 -20.50 -14.34
C SER A 413 2.82 -19.71 -13.77
N LEU A 414 2.79 -18.38 -13.83
CA LEU A 414 3.81 -17.53 -13.22
C LEU A 414 3.83 -17.66 -11.70
N GLN A 415 2.66 -17.64 -11.06
CA GLN A 415 2.55 -17.85 -9.60
C GLN A 415 3.09 -19.21 -9.18
N ASP A 416 2.70 -20.27 -9.90
CA ASP A 416 3.19 -21.62 -9.67
C ASP A 416 4.71 -21.73 -9.83
N LEU A 417 5.28 -21.09 -10.86
CA LEU A 417 6.74 -21.09 -11.08
C LEU A 417 7.47 -20.33 -9.97
N ILE A 418 6.95 -19.18 -9.54
CA ILE A 418 7.54 -18.41 -8.44
C ILE A 418 7.53 -19.24 -7.15
N GLY A 419 6.42 -19.90 -6.83
CA GLY A 419 6.32 -20.83 -5.70
C GLY A 419 7.24 -22.04 -5.86
N TYR A 420 7.33 -22.59 -7.06
CA TYR A 420 8.21 -23.72 -7.37
C TYR A 420 9.69 -23.37 -7.12
N PHE A 421 10.13 -22.16 -7.46
CA PHE A 421 11.50 -21.69 -7.23
C PHE A 421 11.71 -20.97 -5.89
N GLN A 422 10.75 -21.05 -4.97
CA GLN A 422 10.86 -20.38 -3.69
C GLN A 422 12.06 -20.90 -2.87
N PRO A 423 12.91 -20.02 -2.30
CA PRO A 423 13.98 -20.43 -1.41
C PRO A 423 13.46 -21.12 -0.15
N ALA A 424 14.29 -22.01 0.41
CA ALA A 424 14.01 -22.64 1.70
C ALA A 424 13.96 -21.57 2.82
N GLY A 425 12.90 -21.58 3.62
CA GLY A 425 12.73 -20.64 4.74
C GLY A 425 13.80 -20.79 5.82
N ASP A 426 14.09 -19.70 6.53
CA ASP A 426 15.15 -19.67 7.55
C ASP A 426 14.83 -20.47 8.83
N HIS A 427 13.57 -20.88 9.00
CA HIS A 427 13.11 -21.68 10.14
C HIS A 427 13.45 -23.18 10.02
N LEU A 428 13.88 -23.64 8.84
CA LEU A 428 14.17 -25.06 8.60
C LEU A 428 15.52 -25.47 9.21
N GLU A 429 15.63 -26.75 9.57
CA GLU A 429 16.91 -27.32 9.99
C GLU A 429 17.97 -27.19 8.88
N HIS A 430 19.23 -27.02 9.28
CA HIS A 430 20.33 -26.78 8.33
C HIS A 430 20.45 -27.89 7.27
N GLU A 431 20.33 -29.17 7.66
CA GLU A 431 20.43 -30.29 6.70
C GLU A 431 19.33 -30.24 5.64
N ASP A 432 18.07 -30.09 6.06
CA ASP A 432 16.93 -29.94 5.18
C ASP A 432 17.04 -28.72 4.27
N LYS A 433 17.52 -27.59 4.83
CA LYS A 433 17.78 -26.37 4.07
C LYS A 433 18.81 -26.62 2.97
N GLN A 434 19.92 -27.30 3.26
CA GLN A 434 20.94 -27.62 2.25
C GLN A 434 20.43 -28.60 1.18
N ASN A 435 19.62 -29.58 1.56
CA ASN A 435 18.98 -30.50 0.61
C ASN A 435 18.04 -29.74 -0.34
N ARG A 436 17.17 -28.86 0.18
CA ARG A 436 16.27 -28.02 -0.63
C ARG A 436 17.03 -27.04 -1.53
N LEU A 437 18.13 -26.46 -1.06
CA LEU A 437 18.97 -25.57 -1.88
C LEU A 437 19.64 -26.32 -3.03
N ARG A 438 20.11 -27.56 -2.82
CA ARG A 438 20.65 -28.41 -3.88
C ARG A 438 19.58 -28.76 -4.92
N ALA A 439 18.40 -29.18 -4.48
CA ALA A 439 17.25 -29.45 -5.34
C ALA A 439 16.83 -28.20 -6.14
N LEU A 440 16.77 -27.03 -5.50
CA LEU A 440 16.47 -25.75 -6.15
C LEU A 440 17.49 -25.40 -7.25
N LYS A 441 18.79 -25.51 -6.97
CA LYS A 441 19.85 -25.26 -7.96
C LYS A 441 19.76 -26.22 -9.15
N ASN A 442 19.49 -27.51 -8.90
CA ASN A 442 19.30 -28.49 -9.97
C ASN A 442 18.12 -28.12 -10.87
N ARG A 443 16.98 -27.73 -10.30
CA ARG A 443 15.82 -27.25 -11.05
C ARG A 443 16.12 -25.99 -11.87
N GLN A 444 16.82 -25.01 -11.28
CA GLN A 444 17.25 -23.80 -11.99
C GLN A 444 18.16 -24.13 -13.19
N ASN A 445 19.09 -25.06 -13.03
CA ASN A 445 19.97 -25.49 -14.13
C ASN A 445 19.18 -26.18 -15.25
N LEU A 446 18.24 -27.07 -14.92
CA LEU A 446 17.40 -27.73 -15.93
C LEU A 446 16.58 -26.74 -16.77
N PHE A 447 16.07 -25.67 -16.16
CA PHE A 447 15.36 -24.59 -16.86
C PHE A 447 16.32 -23.75 -17.72
N GLN A 448 17.52 -23.46 -17.22
CA GLN A 448 18.51 -22.67 -17.96
C GLN A 448 18.97 -23.40 -19.23
N GLU A 449 19.25 -24.70 -19.17
CA GLU A 449 19.67 -25.52 -20.32
C GLU A 449 18.60 -25.61 -21.43
N GLU A 450 17.33 -25.37 -21.08
CA GLU A 450 16.20 -25.32 -22.00
C GLU A 450 15.89 -23.90 -22.52
N GLY A 451 16.73 -22.91 -22.21
CA GLY A 451 16.59 -21.53 -22.71
C GLY A 451 15.45 -20.74 -22.05
N MET A 452 15.07 -21.10 -20.82
CA MET A 452 13.93 -20.48 -20.15
C MET A 452 14.13 -19.00 -19.82
N ILE A 453 15.36 -18.59 -19.51
CA ILE A 453 15.68 -17.17 -19.25
C ILE A 453 15.41 -16.34 -20.51
N SER A 454 15.91 -16.77 -21.69
CA SER A 454 15.64 -16.07 -22.95
C SER A 454 14.15 -16.00 -23.28
N LEU A 455 13.39 -17.07 -22.99
CA LEU A 455 11.95 -17.08 -23.23
C LEU A 455 11.20 -16.08 -22.32
N VAL A 456 11.58 -15.99 -21.04
CA VAL A 456 11.04 -15.00 -20.10
C VAL A 456 11.38 -13.58 -20.56
N LEU A 457 12.63 -13.34 -20.99
CA LEU A 457 13.05 -12.05 -21.54
C LEU A 457 12.25 -11.66 -22.77
N GLU A 458 11.99 -12.62 -23.68
CA GLU A 458 11.15 -12.36 -24.85
C GLU A 458 9.72 -11.98 -24.45
N CYS A 459 9.09 -12.69 -23.49
CA CYS A 459 7.79 -12.30 -22.94
C CYS A 459 7.80 -10.86 -22.39
N ILE A 460 8.85 -10.51 -21.63
CA ILE A 460 9.03 -9.17 -21.06
C ILE A 460 9.17 -8.13 -22.18
N ASP A 461 10.00 -8.36 -23.19
CA ASP A 461 10.21 -7.42 -24.29
C ASP A 461 8.93 -7.18 -25.10
N ARG A 462 8.13 -8.22 -25.36
CA ARG A 462 6.84 -8.05 -26.06
C ARG A 462 5.81 -7.28 -25.23
N LEU A 463 5.82 -7.42 -23.91
CA LEU A 463 4.96 -6.64 -23.02
C LEU A 463 5.43 -5.18 -22.86
N HIS A 464 6.74 -4.94 -22.92
CA HIS A 464 7.31 -3.59 -22.80
C HIS A 464 7.01 -2.68 -23.99
N VAL A 465 6.51 -3.21 -25.10
CA VAL A 465 6.01 -2.39 -26.23
C VAL A 465 4.83 -1.50 -25.81
N TYR A 466 4.04 -1.95 -24.82
CA TYR A 466 2.92 -1.18 -24.30
C TYR A 466 3.41 -0.23 -23.20
N SER A 467 2.99 1.03 -23.28
CA SER A 467 3.43 2.13 -22.41
C SER A 467 2.70 2.19 -21.08
N SER A 468 1.46 1.71 -21.00
CA SER A 468 0.63 1.71 -19.80
C SER A 468 -0.39 0.56 -19.83
N ALA A 469 -0.96 0.24 -18.67
CA ALA A 469 -2.07 -0.71 -18.56
C ALA A 469 -3.26 -0.32 -19.45
N ALA A 470 -3.56 0.98 -19.59
CA ALA A 470 -4.63 1.47 -20.46
C ALA A 470 -4.35 1.20 -21.95
N HIS A 471 -3.10 1.40 -22.40
CA HIS A 471 -2.70 1.07 -23.77
C HIS A 471 -2.82 -0.43 -24.05
N PHE A 472 -2.48 -1.29 -23.08
CA PHE A 472 -2.69 -2.73 -23.22
C PHE A 472 -4.18 -3.11 -23.22
N ALA A 473 -4.99 -2.45 -22.37
CA ALA A 473 -6.43 -2.62 -22.31
C ALA A 473 -7.12 -2.31 -23.66
N GLU A 474 -6.66 -1.28 -24.35
CA GLU A 474 -7.17 -0.92 -25.69
C GLU A 474 -6.84 -1.97 -26.77
N ALA A 475 -5.73 -2.69 -26.62
CA ALA A 475 -5.27 -3.65 -27.61
C ALA A 475 -5.90 -5.05 -27.43
N VAL A 476 -6.14 -5.46 -26.19
CA VAL A 476 -6.56 -6.83 -25.83
C VAL A 476 -7.94 -6.89 -25.18
N GLY A 477 -8.31 -5.86 -24.41
CA GLY A 477 -9.53 -5.82 -23.60
C GLY A 477 -9.25 -5.32 -22.18
N ARG A 478 -10.28 -4.78 -21.52
CA ARG A 478 -10.16 -4.17 -20.18
C ARG A 478 -9.58 -5.13 -19.15
N ASP A 479 -10.10 -6.35 -19.07
CA ASP A 479 -9.72 -7.36 -18.09
C ASP A 479 -8.23 -7.74 -18.23
N ALA A 480 -7.73 -7.83 -19.47
CA ALA A 480 -6.31 -8.08 -19.74
C ALA A 480 -5.42 -6.87 -19.35
N GLY A 481 -5.95 -5.65 -19.47
CA GLY A 481 -5.29 -4.42 -19.02
C GLY A 481 -5.03 -4.39 -17.52
N GLU A 482 -6.01 -4.84 -16.71
CA GLU A 482 -5.87 -4.92 -15.26
C GLU A 482 -4.78 -5.92 -14.84
N ALA A 483 -4.67 -7.03 -15.56
CA ALA A 483 -3.65 -8.06 -15.29
C ALA A 483 -2.24 -7.68 -15.78
N TRP A 484 -2.09 -6.67 -16.63
CA TRP A 484 -0.83 -6.36 -17.31
C TRP A 484 0.33 -6.06 -16.36
N SER A 485 0.13 -5.18 -15.38
CA SER A 485 1.18 -4.81 -14.41
C SER A 485 1.53 -5.99 -13.49
N SER A 486 0.54 -6.82 -13.14
CA SER A 486 0.73 -8.02 -12.33
C SER A 486 1.56 -9.08 -13.06
N ILE A 487 1.25 -9.34 -14.33
CA ILE A 487 2.02 -10.27 -15.18
C ILE A 487 3.45 -9.77 -15.36
N LEU A 488 3.63 -8.48 -15.63
CA LEU A 488 4.94 -7.88 -15.82
C LEU A 488 5.81 -8.01 -14.56
N ASN A 489 5.24 -7.71 -13.38
CA ASN A 489 5.93 -7.87 -12.11
C ASN A 489 6.25 -9.35 -11.82
N SER A 490 5.31 -10.25 -12.09
CA SER A 490 5.50 -11.70 -11.90
C SER A 490 6.60 -12.26 -12.82
N LEU A 491 6.73 -11.75 -14.05
CA LEU A 491 7.83 -12.14 -14.95
C LEU A 491 9.20 -11.72 -14.40
N TYR A 492 9.33 -10.51 -13.84
CA TYR A 492 10.58 -10.08 -13.19
C TYR A 492 10.86 -10.85 -11.89
N GLN A 493 9.84 -11.17 -11.10
CA GLN A 493 9.98 -12.03 -9.92
C GLN A 493 10.42 -13.44 -10.29
N LEU A 494 9.84 -14.03 -11.35
CA LEU A 494 10.27 -15.32 -11.89
C LEU A 494 11.72 -15.25 -12.38
N LEU A 495 12.10 -14.18 -13.09
CA LEU A 495 13.48 -13.99 -13.53
C LEU A 495 14.44 -13.92 -12.33
N ALA A 496 14.07 -13.22 -11.26
CA ALA A 496 14.85 -13.18 -10.03
C ALA A 496 14.95 -14.58 -9.38
N ALA A 497 13.85 -15.34 -9.33
CA ALA A 497 13.82 -16.68 -8.75
C ALA A 497 14.67 -17.69 -9.53
N LEU A 498 14.77 -17.56 -10.86
CA LEU A 498 15.63 -18.39 -11.72
C LEU A 498 17.13 -18.11 -11.52
N ILE A 499 17.50 -16.91 -11.08
CA ILE A 499 18.89 -16.45 -10.99
C ILE A 499 19.44 -16.51 -9.55
N ARG A 500 18.59 -16.23 -8.55
CA ARG A 500 18.98 -16.13 -7.14
C ARG A 500 19.73 -17.37 -6.65
N GLY A 501 20.89 -17.15 -6.01
CA GLY A 501 21.71 -18.20 -5.40
C GLY A 501 22.45 -19.10 -6.40
N ASN A 502 22.39 -18.80 -7.70
CA ASN A 502 23.04 -19.58 -8.75
C ASN A 502 24.00 -18.72 -9.60
N ARG A 503 25.28 -18.73 -9.20
CA ARG A 503 26.35 -18.00 -9.87
C ARG A 503 26.44 -18.26 -11.39
N LYS A 504 26.16 -19.48 -11.86
CA LYS A 504 26.21 -19.79 -13.31
C LYS A 504 25.17 -18.98 -14.08
N ASN A 505 23.94 -18.94 -13.57
CA ASN A 505 22.84 -18.18 -14.17
C ASN A 505 23.11 -16.67 -14.11
N CYS A 506 23.65 -16.17 -12.98
CA CYS A 506 24.04 -14.76 -12.84
C CYS A 506 25.12 -14.36 -13.85
N ALA A 507 26.16 -15.19 -14.03
CA ALA A 507 27.25 -14.92 -14.97
C ALA A 507 26.75 -14.88 -16.42
N GLN A 508 25.84 -15.78 -16.82
CA GLN A 508 25.23 -15.74 -18.14
C GLN A 508 24.35 -14.49 -18.33
N PHE A 509 23.58 -14.12 -17.31
CA PHE A 509 22.72 -12.93 -17.36
C PHE A 509 23.50 -11.61 -17.35
N SER A 510 24.75 -11.61 -16.87
CA SER A 510 25.59 -10.41 -16.78
C SER A 510 25.72 -9.65 -18.11
N GLY A 511 25.70 -10.35 -19.25
CA GLY A 511 25.72 -9.73 -20.59
C GLY A 511 24.46 -8.93 -20.93
N SER A 512 23.35 -9.14 -20.22
CA SER A 512 22.07 -8.45 -20.42
C SER A 512 21.81 -7.36 -19.36
N LEU A 513 22.82 -6.96 -18.59
CA LEU A 513 22.67 -5.94 -17.55
C LEU A 513 22.26 -4.57 -18.12
N ASP A 514 22.85 -4.16 -19.24
CA ASP A 514 22.51 -2.91 -19.95
C ASP A 514 21.02 -2.93 -20.37
N TRP A 515 20.51 -4.07 -20.83
CA TRP A 515 19.09 -4.26 -21.16
C TRP A 515 18.22 -4.05 -19.92
N LEU A 516 18.55 -4.67 -18.78
CA LEU A 516 17.76 -4.58 -17.55
C LEU A 516 17.72 -3.15 -17.01
N ILE A 517 18.88 -2.47 -17.00
CA ILE A 517 19.02 -1.12 -16.45
C ILE A 517 18.29 -0.10 -17.33
N SER A 518 18.28 -0.29 -18.65
CA SER A 518 17.51 0.58 -19.57
C SER A 518 16.00 0.58 -19.29
N ARG A 519 15.48 -0.44 -18.59
CA ARG A 519 14.05 -0.53 -18.23
C ARG A 519 13.71 0.08 -16.87
N LEU A 520 14.70 0.48 -16.05
CA LEU A 520 14.47 1.10 -14.73
C LEU A 520 13.68 2.40 -14.77
N GLU A 521 13.64 3.08 -15.93
CA GLU A 521 12.85 4.30 -16.09
C GLU A 521 11.34 4.05 -15.99
N ARG A 522 10.89 2.79 -16.08
CA ARG A 522 9.48 2.42 -16.00
C ARG A 522 9.08 2.09 -14.55
N LEU A 523 8.19 2.92 -14.01
CA LEU A 523 7.80 2.89 -12.59
C LEU A 523 7.06 1.60 -12.18
N GLU A 524 6.28 0.99 -13.08
CA GLU A 524 5.33 -0.08 -12.75
C GLU A 524 5.98 -1.42 -12.38
N ALA A 525 7.26 -1.62 -12.76
CA ALA A 525 8.01 -2.85 -12.52
C ALA A 525 9.34 -2.64 -11.75
N SER A 526 9.56 -1.45 -11.18
CA SER A 526 10.82 -1.07 -10.56
C SER A 526 11.22 -1.99 -9.41
N SER A 527 10.26 -2.46 -8.60
CA SER A 527 10.50 -3.39 -7.49
C SER A 527 11.07 -4.74 -7.97
N GLY A 528 10.50 -5.31 -9.02
CA GLY A 528 10.97 -6.58 -9.60
C GLY A 528 12.32 -6.42 -10.30
N ILE A 529 12.52 -5.32 -11.04
CA ILE A 529 13.80 -5.02 -11.71
C ILE A 529 14.94 -4.85 -10.70
N LEU A 530 14.71 -4.10 -9.61
CA LEU A 530 15.68 -3.94 -8.53
C LEU A 530 16.03 -5.27 -7.86
N GLU A 531 15.05 -6.16 -7.70
CA GLU A 531 15.28 -7.49 -7.12
C GLU A 531 16.14 -8.38 -8.02
N VAL A 532 15.91 -8.36 -9.35
CA VAL A 532 16.78 -9.05 -10.32
C VAL A 532 18.19 -8.48 -10.27
N LEU A 533 18.33 -7.14 -10.28
CA LEU A 533 19.63 -6.48 -10.18
C LEU A 533 20.37 -6.89 -8.91
N HIS A 534 19.71 -6.80 -7.75
CA HIS A 534 20.31 -7.20 -6.49
C HIS A 534 20.79 -8.66 -6.52
N CYS A 535 19.97 -9.58 -7.04
CA CYS A 535 20.35 -11.00 -7.13
C CYS A 535 21.60 -11.22 -8.00
N VAL A 536 21.73 -10.50 -9.12
CA VAL A 536 22.88 -10.63 -10.03
C VAL A 536 24.15 -10.06 -9.40
N LEU A 537 24.06 -8.89 -8.77
CA LEU A 537 25.20 -8.16 -8.21
C LEU A 537 25.81 -8.85 -6.97
N VAL A 538 24.96 -9.48 -6.16
CA VAL A 538 25.43 -10.22 -4.97
C VAL A 538 26.23 -11.46 -5.37
N GLU A 539 25.82 -12.16 -6.42
CA GLU A 539 26.33 -13.50 -6.76
C GLU A 539 27.43 -13.50 -7.85
N SER A 540 27.42 -12.53 -8.78
CA SER A 540 28.36 -12.50 -9.91
C SER A 540 29.28 -11.28 -9.85
N PRO A 541 30.57 -11.45 -9.52
CA PRO A 541 31.54 -10.37 -9.63
C PRO A 541 31.78 -9.94 -11.10
N GLU A 542 31.51 -10.84 -12.06
CA GLU A 542 31.60 -10.54 -13.49
C GLU A 542 30.61 -9.45 -13.90
N ALA A 543 29.41 -9.43 -13.31
CA ALA A 543 28.42 -8.39 -13.53
C ALA A 543 28.89 -7.01 -13.07
N LEU A 544 29.65 -6.92 -11.97
CA LEU A 544 30.17 -5.65 -11.46
C LEU A 544 31.19 -5.00 -12.39
N ASN A 545 31.92 -5.80 -13.15
CA ASN A 545 32.88 -5.30 -14.14
C ASN A 545 32.23 -4.64 -15.36
N ILE A 546 30.94 -4.89 -15.59
CA ILE A 546 30.19 -4.35 -16.75
C ILE A 546 29.56 -2.98 -16.41
N ILE A 547 29.51 -2.61 -15.14
CA ILE A 547 28.77 -1.44 -14.67
C ILE A 547 29.50 -0.16 -15.02
N LYS A 548 28.76 0.76 -15.63
CA LYS A 548 29.22 2.08 -16.05
C LYS A 548 28.60 3.16 -15.19
N GLU A 549 29.18 4.36 -15.22
CA GLU A 549 28.66 5.53 -14.51
C GLU A 549 27.20 5.84 -14.86
N GLY A 550 26.82 5.71 -16.14
CA GLY A 550 25.44 5.94 -16.59
C GLY A 550 24.42 5.07 -15.83
N HIS A 551 24.78 3.83 -15.52
CA HIS A 551 23.92 2.91 -14.77
C HIS A 551 23.70 3.38 -13.34
N ILE A 552 24.77 3.81 -12.66
CA ILE A 552 24.72 4.30 -11.28
C ILE A 552 23.86 5.56 -11.21
N ARG A 553 24.02 6.49 -12.17
CA ARG A 553 23.17 7.69 -12.27
C ARG A 553 21.69 7.33 -12.45
N SER A 554 21.37 6.36 -13.31
CA SER A 554 19.99 5.88 -13.47
C SER A 554 19.42 5.29 -12.17
N ILE A 555 20.21 4.50 -11.43
CA ILE A 555 19.80 3.93 -10.13
C ILE A 555 19.59 5.04 -9.08
N ILE A 556 20.47 6.04 -9.01
CA ILE A 556 20.31 7.18 -8.08
C ILE A 556 19.07 8.02 -8.46
N SER A 557 18.81 8.24 -9.75
CA SER A 557 17.60 8.94 -10.20
C SER A 557 16.31 8.24 -9.77
N LEU A 558 16.38 6.93 -9.49
CA LEU A 558 15.25 6.16 -8.99
C LEU A 558 14.85 6.58 -7.56
N LEU A 559 15.82 6.95 -6.71
CA LEU A 559 15.58 7.46 -5.36
C LEU A 559 14.84 8.81 -5.41
N ASP A 560 15.18 9.64 -6.39
CA ASP A 560 14.52 10.92 -6.62
C ASP A 560 13.07 10.72 -7.09
N LYS A 561 12.85 9.81 -8.05
CA LYS A 561 11.51 9.54 -8.63
C LYS A 561 10.57 8.71 -7.73
N HIS A 562 11.08 7.72 -6.98
CA HIS A 562 10.26 6.82 -6.15
C HIS A 562 10.26 7.20 -4.67
N GLY A 563 11.06 8.18 -4.27
CA GLY A 563 11.32 8.46 -2.87
C GLY A 563 12.21 7.39 -2.20
N ARG A 564 12.20 7.38 -0.87
CA ARG A 564 13.12 6.57 -0.06
C ARG A 564 12.71 5.10 -0.08
N ASN A 565 13.43 4.27 -0.84
CA ASN A 565 13.20 2.83 -0.96
C ASN A 565 14.47 2.04 -0.55
N HIS A 566 14.31 1.15 0.43
CA HIS A 566 15.41 0.34 0.96
C HIS A 566 16.09 -0.53 -0.12
N LYS A 567 15.33 -1.06 -1.09
CA LYS A 567 15.87 -1.92 -2.16
C LYS A 567 16.88 -1.19 -3.04
N VAL A 568 16.71 0.12 -3.25
CA VAL A 568 17.66 0.91 -4.04
C VAL A 568 18.98 1.05 -3.28
N LEU A 569 18.91 1.24 -1.96
CA LEU A 569 20.09 1.29 -1.10
C LEU A 569 20.78 -0.08 -1.02
N ASP A 570 20.01 -1.17 -0.98
CA ASP A 570 20.54 -2.55 -1.00
C ASP A 570 21.31 -2.83 -2.31
N VAL A 571 20.78 -2.36 -3.45
CA VAL A 571 21.49 -2.43 -4.74
C VAL A 571 22.76 -1.57 -4.71
N LEU A 572 22.70 -0.31 -4.27
CA LEU A 572 23.88 0.56 -4.17
C LEU A 572 24.96 0.00 -3.22
N CYS A 573 24.55 -0.69 -2.14
CA CYS A 573 25.45 -1.39 -1.24
C CYS A 573 26.12 -2.58 -1.95
N SER A 574 25.34 -3.40 -2.65
CA SER A 574 25.81 -4.56 -3.41
C SER A 574 26.73 -4.18 -4.58
N LEU A 575 26.58 -2.97 -5.13
CA LEU A 575 27.50 -2.42 -6.14
C LEU A 575 28.89 -2.10 -5.59
N CYS A 576 29.00 -1.86 -4.28
CA CYS A 576 30.25 -1.49 -3.63
C CYS A 576 31.09 -2.69 -3.20
N VAL A 577 30.45 -3.78 -2.76
CA VAL A 577 31.10 -4.95 -2.18
C VAL A 577 30.44 -6.23 -2.67
N CYS A 578 31.24 -7.17 -3.16
CA CYS A 578 30.80 -8.50 -3.58
C CYS A 578 31.75 -9.55 -3.01
N HIS A 579 31.20 -10.55 -2.31
CA HIS A 579 31.99 -11.62 -1.65
C HIS A 579 33.16 -11.11 -0.79
N GLY A 580 32.98 -9.98 -0.10
CA GLY A 580 34.01 -9.36 0.75
C GLY A 580 35.09 -8.58 -0.01
N VAL A 581 35.00 -8.47 -1.34
CA VAL A 581 35.90 -7.66 -2.17
C VAL A 581 35.21 -6.35 -2.57
N ALA A 582 35.89 -5.23 -2.34
CA ALA A 582 35.39 -3.89 -2.63
C ALA A 582 35.74 -3.41 -4.04
N VAL A 583 34.78 -2.81 -4.75
CA VAL A 583 34.95 -2.23 -6.09
C VAL A 583 35.13 -0.72 -5.99
N ARG A 584 36.38 -0.24 -6.05
CA ARG A 584 36.72 1.18 -5.81
C ARG A 584 36.08 2.15 -6.80
N SER A 585 36.00 1.79 -8.08
CA SER A 585 35.39 2.65 -9.11
C SER A 585 33.94 3.00 -8.77
N ASN A 586 33.15 1.99 -8.40
CA ASN A 586 31.73 2.18 -8.07
C ASN A 586 31.55 3.01 -6.80
N GLN A 587 32.41 2.82 -5.80
CA GLN A 587 32.38 3.61 -4.57
C GLN A 587 32.59 5.10 -4.85
N HIS A 588 33.60 5.45 -5.66
CA HIS A 588 33.85 6.83 -6.04
C HIS A 588 32.66 7.42 -6.82
N LEU A 589 32.14 6.69 -7.81
CA LEU A 589 30.99 7.15 -8.60
C LEU A 589 29.73 7.36 -7.74
N ILE A 590 29.46 6.50 -6.75
CA ILE A 590 28.34 6.67 -5.83
C ILE A 590 28.56 7.90 -4.94
N CYS A 591 29.77 8.08 -4.38
CA CYS A 591 30.11 9.25 -3.58
C CYS A 591 29.93 10.55 -4.38
N ASP A 592 30.43 10.59 -5.61
CA ASP A 592 30.41 11.79 -6.46
C ASP A 592 29.00 12.15 -6.95
N ASN A 593 28.11 11.16 -7.10
CA ASN A 593 26.75 11.40 -7.58
C ASN A 593 25.70 11.57 -6.46
N LEU A 594 25.90 10.96 -5.28
CA LEU A 594 24.91 10.96 -4.21
C LEU A 594 25.16 12.03 -3.14
N LEU A 595 26.43 12.35 -2.84
CA LEU A 595 26.79 13.23 -1.72
C LEU A 595 26.71 14.75 -1.98
N PRO A 596 26.98 15.30 -3.20
CA PRO A 596 27.08 16.75 -3.37
C PRO A 596 25.79 17.53 -3.12
N GLY A 597 24.63 17.00 -3.52
CA GLY A 597 23.34 17.67 -3.33
C GLY A 597 22.74 17.47 -1.94
N ARG A 598 23.01 16.32 -1.31
CA ARG A 598 22.43 15.89 -0.01
C ARG A 598 20.89 15.82 0.03
N ASP A 599 20.16 16.34 -0.94
CA ASP A 599 18.68 16.40 -0.96
C ASP A 599 17.96 15.05 -0.77
N LEU A 600 18.57 13.96 -1.22
CA LEU A 600 17.98 12.61 -1.14
C LEU A 600 18.20 11.92 0.21
N LEU A 601 19.27 12.29 0.92
CA LEU A 601 19.68 11.66 2.18
C LEU A 601 19.13 12.43 3.38
N LEU A 602 19.09 11.77 4.55
CA LEU A 602 18.75 12.45 5.81
C LEU A 602 20.01 13.09 6.40
N GLN A 603 19.90 14.35 6.82
CA GLN A 603 20.93 15.05 7.60
C GLN A 603 20.49 15.21 9.05
N THR A 604 21.46 15.28 9.94
CA THR A 604 21.21 15.59 11.35
C THR A 604 22.29 16.53 11.88
N ARG A 605 21.91 17.38 12.84
CA ARG A 605 22.76 18.35 13.53
C ARG A 605 22.23 18.55 14.94
N LEU A 606 23.13 18.69 15.91
CA LEU A 606 22.79 19.06 17.29
C LEU A 606 22.44 20.55 17.37
N ILE A 607 21.30 20.88 17.96
CA ILE A 607 20.78 22.26 18.03
C ILE A 607 20.40 22.63 19.46
N ASN A 608 20.62 23.89 19.83
CA ASN A 608 20.21 24.45 21.11
C ASN A 608 18.69 24.51 21.28
N HIS A 609 18.21 24.19 22.49
CA HIS A 609 16.81 24.40 22.84
C HIS A 609 16.51 25.90 23.02
N VAL A 610 15.44 26.38 22.37
CA VAL A 610 14.99 27.78 22.44
C VAL A 610 13.62 27.82 23.13
N SER A 611 13.41 28.81 23.99
CA SER A 611 12.14 29.04 24.67
C SER A 611 11.69 30.48 24.48
N SER A 612 10.38 30.65 24.34
CA SER A 612 9.74 31.94 24.12
C SER A 612 8.82 32.30 25.29
N MET A 613 8.96 33.51 25.81
CA MET A 613 8.20 34.04 26.94
C MET A 613 7.40 35.26 26.49
N ARG A 614 6.14 35.35 26.93
CA ARG A 614 5.25 36.50 26.69
C ARG A 614 4.55 36.96 27.96
N PRO A 615 4.29 38.26 28.16
CA PRO A 615 3.32 38.71 29.14
C PRO A 615 1.89 38.43 28.65
N ASN A 616 0.90 38.39 29.55
CA ASN A 616 -0.53 38.32 29.22
C ASN A 616 -1.09 39.66 28.71
N ILE A 617 -0.46 40.21 27.67
CA ILE A 617 -0.86 41.45 27.01
C ILE A 617 -1.22 41.14 25.56
N PHE A 618 -2.41 41.57 25.14
CA PHE A 618 -2.93 41.34 23.80
C PHE A 618 -3.39 42.66 23.18
N LEU A 619 -2.86 42.96 22.00
CA LEU A 619 -3.01 44.23 21.30
C LEU A 619 -3.67 43.98 19.95
N GLY A 620 -4.83 44.57 19.70
CA GLY A 620 -5.58 44.35 18.46
C GLY A 620 -6.05 45.65 17.82
N VAL A 621 -6.27 45.62 16.51
CA VAL A 621 -7.05 46.65 15.81
C VAL A 621 -8.42 46.07 15.51
N SER A 622 -9.44 46.67 16.10
CA SER A 622 -10.81 46.51 15.61
C SER A 622 -11.47 47.88 15.52
N ASP A 623 -12.28 48.08 14.49
CA ASP A 623 -13.00 49.33 14.31
C ASP A 623 -14.00 49.53 15.45
N GLY A 624 -13.91 50.69 16.10
CA GLY A 624 -14.70 51.00 17.30
C GLY A 624 -14.14 50.47 18.62
N SER A 625 -12.90 49.95 18.64
CA SER A 625 -12.23 49.56 19.88
C SER A 625 -11.74 50.75 20.71
N ALA A 626 -11.71 50.59 22.03
CA ALA A 626 -11.16 51.56 22.97
C ALA A 626 -9.63 51.43 23.21
N GLN A 627 -8.94 50.53 22.52
CA GLN A 627 -7.48 50.35 22.65
C GLN A 627 -6.68 51.43 21.89
N TYR A 628 -5.47 51.74 22.38
CA TYR A 628 -4.50 52.54 21.65
C TYR A 628 -4.05 51.83 20.36
N ARG A 629 -3.61 52.61 19.35
CA ARG A 629 -3.09 52.07 18.09
C ARG A 629 -1.56 51.94 18.05
N LYS A 630 -0.87 52.58 18.99
CA LYS A 630 0.60 52.64 19.07
C LYS A 630 1.08 52.21 20.45
N TRP A 631 1.94 51.20 20.50
CA TRP A 631 2.34 50.51 21.71
C TRP A 631 3.85 50.41 21.87
N TYR A 632 4.31 50.49 23.12
CA TYR A 632 5.72 50.53 23.49
C TYR A 632 6.04 49.65 24.70
N TYR A 633 7.15 48.91 24.61
CA TYR A 633 7.78 48.26 25.76
C TYR A 633 9.31 48.26 25.61
N GLU A 634 10.02 48.02 26.72
CA GLU A 634 11.47 47.80 26.71
C GLU A 634 11.81 46.39 27.24
N LEU A 635 12.87 45.80 26.71
CA LEU A 635 13.50 44.60 27.25
C LEU A 635 14.93 44.93 27.66
N ILE A 636 15.28 44.64 28.92
CA ILE A 636 16.66 44.73 29.41
C ILE A 636 17.31 43.36 29.38
N VAL A 637 18.53 43.30 28.87
CA VAL A 637 19.36 42.09 28.89
C VAL A 637 20.29 42.15 30.10
N ASP A 638 19.98 41.41 31.16
CA ASP A 638 20.85 41.34 32.35
C ASP A 638 22.07 40.45 32.08
N GLN A 639 21.89 39.36 31.36
CA GLN A 639 22.93 38.37 31.09
C GLN A 639 22.74 37.74 29.72
N ALA A 640 23.81 37.70 28.91
CA ALA A 640 23.84 36.96 27.65
C ALA A 640 25.23 36.33 27.47
N ILE A 641 25.34 35.03 27.76
CA ILE A 641 26.60 34.28 27.58
C ILE A 641 26.72 33.89 26.10
N PRO A 642 27.78 34.26 25.36
CA PRO A 642 27.86 34.01 23.92
C PRO A 642 27.80 32.54 23.50
N PHE A 643 28.40 31.65 24.29
CA PHE A 643 28.43 30.20 24.05
C PHE A 643 28.22 29.45 25.36
N VAL A 644 27.09 28.77 25.48
CA VAL A 644 26.83 27.78 26.55
C VAL A 644 27.08 26.36 26.03
N THR A 645 26.88 26.14 24.73
CA THR A 645 27.17 24.90 24.01
C THR A 645 28.14 25.18 22.85
N ALA A 646 28.37 24.20 21.98
CA ALA A 646 29.14 24.40 20.75
C ALA A 646 28.44 25.34 19.74
N GLU A 647 27.14 25.57 19.90
CA GLU A 647 26.39 26.54 19.09
C GLU A 647 26.22 27.87 19.84
N ALA A 648 26.17 28.97 19.08
CA ALA A 648 25.97 30.30 19.63
C ALA A 648 24.62 30.41 20.35
N THR A 649 24.59 31.21 21.41
CA THR A 649 23.38 31.46 22.19
C THR A 649 22.35 32.23 21.37
N HIS A 650 21.11 31.73 21.34
CA HIS A 650 19.96 32.41 20.75
C HIS A 650 19.40 33.45 21.73
N LEU A 651 19.20 34.68 21.26
CA LEU A 651 18.46 35.75 21.96
C LEU A 651 17.83 36.69 20.93
N ARG A 652 16.51 36.80 20.94
CA ARG A 652 15.74 37.72 20.09
C ARG A 652 14.55 38.28 20.85
N VAL A 653 14.14 39.49 20.49
CA VAL A 653 12.99 40.19 21.08
C VAL A 653 12.12 40.81 19.99
N GLY A 654 10.81 40.87 20.21
CA GLY A 654 9.91 41.60 19.33
C GLY A 654 8.45 41.27 19.53
N TRP A 655 7.72 41.07 18.44
CA TRP A 655 6.27 40.94 18.45
C TRP A 655 5.84 39.65 17.76
N ALA A 656 4.79 39.03 18.27
CA ALA A 656 4.18 37.87 17.67
C ALA A 656 2.66 38.03 17.62
N ASN A 657 2.03 37.36 16.67
CA ASN A 657 0.59 37.39 16.43
C ASN A 657 -0.05 36.04 16.79
N THR A 658 -1.16 36.09 17.55
CA THR A 658 -1.92 34.91 17.98
C THR A 658 -2.47 34.06 16.84
N SER A 659 -2.60 34.62 15.64
CA SER A 659 -3.16 33.93 14.47
C SER A 659 -2.27 32.80 13.94
N GLY A 660 -0.99 32.75 14.31
CA GLY A 660 -0.09 31.70 13.81
C GLY A 660 1.19 31.43 14.59
N TYR A 661 1.65 32.33 15.47
CA TYR A 661 2.86 32.08 16.24
C TYR A 661 2.61 31.07 17.36
N ALA A 662 3.23 29.89 17.24
CA ALA A 662 3.20 28.84 18.25
C ALA A 662 4.62 28.25 18.42
N PRO A 663 5.34 28.61 19.50
CA PRO A 663 6.71 28.16 19.71
C PRO A 663 6.71 26.70 20.23
N TYR A 664 7.10 25.74 19.39
CA TYR A 664 7.29 24.35 19.80
C TYR A 664 8.75 24.08 20.18
N PRO A 665 9.06 23.27 21.18
CA PRO A 665 10.47 23.08 21.59
C PRO A 665 11.31 22.20 20.65
N SER A 666 10.69 21.48 19.69
CA SER A 666 11.35 20.36 19.00
C SER A 666 11.60 20.53 17.50
N GLY A 667 10.70 21.14 16.72
CA GLY A 667 10.85 21.20 15.26
C GLY A 667 10.06 22.34 14.61
N GLY A 668 10.63 22.94 13.56
CA GLY A 668 10.08 24.05 12.79
C GLY A 668 10.68 24.10 11.39
N GLU A 669 10.36 25.12 10.59
CA GLU A 669 10.91 25.31 9.24
C GLU A 669 12.42 25.65 9.32
N GLY A 670 13.27 24.62 9.33
CA GLY A 670 14.73 24.72 9.40
C GLY A 670 15.34 24.01 10.61
N TRP A 671 16.52 24.47 11.04
CA TRP A 671 17.23 23.93 12.20
C TRP A 671 16.75 24.60 13.49
N GLY A 672 15.74 24.02 14.16
CA GLY A 672 15.28 24.47 15.48
C GLY A 672 14.44 25.74 15.49
N GLY A 673 13.72 26.05 14.40
CA GLY A 673 12.98 27.30 14.20
C GLY A 673 11.71 27.45 15.04
N ASN A 674 11.85 27.96 16.27
CA ASN A 674 10.74 28.23 17.19
C ASN A 674 10.94 29.49 18.05
N GLY A 675 11.95 30.30 17.73
CA GLY A 675 12.15 31.62 18.30
C GLY A 675 11.31 32.69 17.59
N VAL A 676 11.32 33.90 18.12
CA VAL A 676 10.66 35.04 17.45
C VAL A 676 11.38 35.35 16.13
N GLY A 677 10.61 35.49 15.05
CA GLY A 677 11.10 35.77 13.71
C GLY A 677 11.40 34.52 12.85
N ASP A 678 11.08 33.33 13.33
CA ASP A 678 11.24 32.08 12.56
C ASP A 678 10.04 31.79 11.64
N ASP A 679 8.87 32.39 11.91
CA ASP A 679 7.68 32.27 11.07
C ASP A 679 7.24 33.64 10.48
N LEU A 680 6.19 33.63 9.67
CA LEU A 680 5.60 34.85 9.09
C LEU A 680 4.67 35.61 10.06
N TYR A 681 4.43 35.08 11.25
CA TYR A 681 3.55 35.64 12.27
C TYR A 681 4.31 36.29 13.43
N SER A 682 5.63 36.28 13.37
CA SER A 682 6.52 36.85 14.38
C SER A 682 7.65 37.67 13.77
N TYR A 683 8.05 38.68 14.51
CA TYR A 683 8.94 39.75 14.06
C TYR A 683 9.97 39.99 15.15
N GLY A 684 11.20 39.56 14.91
CA GLY A 684 12.26 39.54 15.91
C GLY A 684 13.43 40.46 15.57
N PHE A 685 14.18 40.84 16.61
CA PHE A 685 15.44 41.58 16.52
C PHE A 685 16.48 40.99 17.48
N ASP A 686 17.73 40.86 17.03
CA ASP A 686 18.85 40.24 17.77
C ASP A 686 20.04 41.19 18.03
N GLY A 687 19.87 42.48 17.69
CA GLY A 687 20.94 43.50 17.75
C GLY A 687 21.48 43.90 16.37
N LEU A 688 21.54 42.96 15.42
CA LEU A 688 22.12 43.16 14.09
C LEU A 688 21.15 42.90 12.94
N HIS A 689 20.11 42.10 13.17
CA HIS A 689 19.20 41.61 12.14
C HIS A 689 17.74 41.76 12.56
N LEU A 690 16.91 42.03 11.55
CA LEU A 690 15.48 41.85 11.60
C LEU A 690 15.14 40.44 11.08
N TRP A 691 14.39 39.67 11.88
CA TRP A 691 14.03 38.29 11.62
C TRP A 691 12.53 38.14 11.36
N SER A 692 12.18 37.49 10.26
CA SER A 692 10.83 36.98 9.95
C SER A 692 10.94 35.84 8.93
N GLY A 693 10.20 34.75 9.11
CA GLY A 693 10.19 33.58 8.23
C GLY A 693 11.55 32.91 8.06
N CYS A 694 12.35 32.83 9.13
CA CYS A 694 13.74 32.32 9.11
C CYS A 694 14.70 33.15 8.23
N ILE A 695 14.31 34.35 7.79
CA ILE A 695 15.15 35.25 6.98
C ILE A 695 15.74 36.33 7.87
N ALA A 696 17.07 36.36 7.97
CA ALA A 696 17.81 37.44 8.63
C ALA A 696 18.08 38.59 7.65
N ARG A 697 17.61 39.80 7.97
CA ARG A 697 17.94 41.03 7.24
C ARG A 697 18.81 41.93 8.09
N THR A 698 20.05 42.16 7.66
CA THR A 698 20.98 43.06 8.37
C THR A 698 20.45 44.49 8.41
N VAL A 699 20.54 45.13 9.56
CA VAL A 699 20.14 46.52 9.79
C VAL A 699 21.30 47.36 10.28
N SER A 700 21.19 48.68 10.09
CA SER A 700 22.21 49.62 10.54
C SER A 700 21.78 50.34 11.80
N SER A 701 22.58 50.26 12.86
CA SER A 701 22.43 51.06 14.08
C SER A 701 23.80 51.66 14.45
N PRO A 702 23.85 52.77 15.22
CA PRO A 702 25.11 53.24 15.74
C PRO A 702 25.65 52.22 16.76
N ASN A 703 26.94 51.86 16.66
CA ASN A 703 27.58 50.81 17.44
C ASN A 703 26.92 49.42 17.28
N GLN A 704 27.04 48.82 16.09
CA GLN A 704 26.45 47.52 15.76
C GLN A 704 27.08 46.37 16.57
N HIS A 705 26.26 45.65 17.32
CA HIS A 705 26.63 44.42 18.02
C HIS A 705 25.39 43.56 18.28
N LEU A 706 25.60 42.26 18.51
CA LEU A 706 24.56 41.39 19.06
C LEU A 706 24.21 41.80 20.49
N LEU A 707 22.98 41.50 20.91
CA LEU A 707 22.51 41.82 22.25
C LEU A 707 23.43 41.24 23.34
N ARG A 708 23.99 42.13 24.16
CA ARG A 708 24.86 41.80 25.29
C ARG A 708 24.28 42.32 26.60
N SER A 709 24.94 41.99 27.71
CA SER A 709 24.54 42.46 29.03
C SER A 709 24.53 43.98 29.12
N GLU A 710 23.52 44.51 29.82
CA GLU A 710 23.19 45.94 30.00
C GLU A 710 22.55 46.64 28.79
N ASP A 711 22.31 45.94 27.68
CA ASP A 711 21.55 46.52 26.57
C ASP A 711 20.05 46.63 26.89
N VAL A 712 19.45 47.72 26.43
CA VAL A 712 18.01 47.95 26.47
C VAL A 712 17.48 48.03 25.04
N VAL A 713 16.52 47.17 24.72
CA VAL A 713 15.84 47.18 23.43
C VAL A 713 14.45 47.77 23.61
N SER A 714 14.16 48.86 22.91
CA SER A 714 12.82 49.43 22.83
C SER A 714 12.09 48.88 21.62
N CYS A 715 10.87 48.38 21.83
CA CYS A 715 10.04 47.78 20.80
C CYS A 715 8.80 48.65 20.56
N CYS A 716 8.67 49.19 19.36
CA CYS A 716 7.58 50.06 18.95
C CYS A 716 6.67 49.33 17.96
N LEU A 717 5.37 49.29 18.25
CA LEU A 717 4.33 48.74 17.36
C LEU A 717 3.34 49.85 17.00
N ASP A 718 3.18 50.14 15.71
CA ASP A 718 2.18 51.07 15.19
C ASP A 718 1.22 50.31 14.27
N LEU A 719 0.00 50.09 14.74
CA LEU A 719 -1.01 49.35 13.98
C LEU A 719 -1.84 50.26 13.05
N SER A 720 -1.48 51.55 12.91
CA SER A 720 -2.16 52.49 12.01
C SER A 720 -1.70 52.34 10.56
N VAL A 721 -0.39 52.15 10.36
CA VAL A 721 0.28 51.93 9.05
C VAL A 721 0.96 50.54 9.04
N PRO A 722 0.42 49.58 9.82
CA PRO A 722 1.11 48.40 10.38
C PRO A 722 2.64 48.42 10.24
N SER A 723 3.32 49.02 11.21
CA SER A 723 4.79 49.07 11.27
C SER A 723 5.36 48.67 12.63
N ILE A 724 6.48 47.96 12.62
CA ILE A 724 7.24 47.58 13.82
C ILE A 724 8.66 48.12 13.69
N SER A 725 9.11 48.89 14.69
CA SER A 725 10.46 49.44 14.73
C SER A 725 11.14 49.15 16.06
N PHE A 726 12.47 49.12 16.03
CA PHE A 726 13.30 48.82 17.20
C PHE A 726 14.28 49.96 17.48
N ARG A 727 14.65 50.09 18.75
CA ARG A 727 15.75 50.96 19.19
C ARG A 727 16.64 50.18 20.14
N ILE A 728 17.94 50.42 20.07
CA ILE A 728 18.91 49.87 21.02
C ILE A 728 19.53 51.02 21.80
N ASN A 729 19.45 50.97 23.13
CA ASN A 729 19.96 51.99 24.04
C ASN A 729 19.48 53.41 23.67
N GLY A 730 18.20 53.53 23.28
CA GLY A 730 17.55 54.78 22.86
C GLY A 730 17.83 55.21 21.41
N GLN A 731 18.76 54.56 20.71
CA GLN A 731 19.15 54.91 19.33
C GLN A 731 18.30 54.16 18.29
N PRO A 732 17.84 54.83 17.22
CA PRO A 732 16.99 54.22 16.22
C PRO A 732 17.77 53.21 15.35
N VAL A 733 17.23 52.01 15.23
CA VAL A 733 17.69 51.01 14.25
C VAL A 733 17.13 51.40 12.88
N GLN A 734 18.01 51.48 11.87
CA GLN A 734 17.62 51.77 10.49
C GLN A 734 17.05 50.50 9.85
N GLY A 735 15.75 50.31 10.03
CA GLY A 735 14.97 49.20 9.50
C GLY A 735 13.69 49.01 10.31
N MET A 736 12.59 48.72 9.63
CA MET A 736 11.30 48.41 10.25
C MET A 736 10.56 47.35 9.42
N PHE A 737 9.69 46.61 10.08
CA PHE A 737 8.73 45.77 9.37
C PHE A 737 7.52 46.61 9.00
N GLU A 738 7.02 46.46 7.77
CA GLU A 738 5.84 47.15 7.25
C GLU A 738 4.96 46.13 6.52
N ASN A 739 3.68 46.47 6.31
CA ASN A 739 2.73 45.68 5.52
C ASN A 739 2.52 44.25 6.05
N PHE A 740 2.62 44.04 7.37
CA PHE A 740 2.28 42.76 7.98
C PHE A 740 0.78 42.62 8.20
N ASN A 741 0.30 41.37 8.29
CA ASN A 741 -1.10 41.10 8.57
C ASN A 741 -1.45 41.52 10.01
N SER A 742 -2.43 42.41 10.15
CA SER A 742 -2.98 42.85 11.43
C SER A 742 -4.11 41.96 11.96
N ASP A 743 -4.48 40.89 11.26
CA ASP A 743 -5.50 39.94 11.70
C ASP A 743 -5.03 39.18 12.93
N GLY A 744 -5.77 39.32 14.04
CA GLY A 744 -5.45 38.71 15.32
C GLY A 744 -4.91 39.70 16.35
N LEU A 745 -4.28 39.17 17.39
CA LEU A 745 -3.79 39.95 18.52
C LEU A 745 -2.26 39.85 18.56
N PHE A 746 -1.60 41.00 18.66
CA PHE A 746 -0.17 41.09 18.88
C PHE A 746 0.16 41.02 20.37
N PHE A 747 1.30 40.42 20.70
CA PHE A 747 1.83 40.40 22.05
C PHE A 747 3.36 40.56 22.06
N PRO A 748 3.93 41.16 23.13
CA PRO A 748 5.37 41.18 23.33
C PRO A 748 5.92 39.77 23.48
N VAL A 749 7.06 39.49 22.86
CA VAL A 749 7.71 38.18 22.98
C VAL A 749 9.24 38.33 23.03
N ALA A 750 9.87 37.54 23.88
CA ALA A 750 11.32 37.35 23.90
C ALA A 750 11.62 35.85 23.79
N SER A 751 12.49 35.48 22.85
CA SER A 751 12.96 34.11 22.68
C SER A 751 14.43 34.01 23.01
N PHE A 752 14.82 33.02 23.81
CA PHE A 752 16.20 32.84 24.25
C PHE A 752 16.54 31.38 24.50
N SER A 753 17.82 31.06 24.42
CA SER A 753 18.39 29.77 24.79
C SER A 753 18.99 29.79 26.20
N ALA A 754 19.58 28.68 26.64
CA ALA A 754 20.21 28.58 27.96
C ALA A 754 21.31 29.65 28.16
N GLY A 755 21.46 30.14 29.40
CA GLY A 755 22.49 31.13 29.77
C GLY A 755 22.13 32.59 29.53
N VAL A 756 20.87 32.88 29.21
CA VAL A 756 20.33 34.23 29.03
C VAL A 756 19.40 34.62 30.18
N LYS A 757 19.49 35.87 30.65
CA LYS A 757 18.54 36.49 31.59
C LYS A 757 18.09 37.84 31.06
N VAL A 758 16.78 38.02 30.97
CA VAL A 758 16.14 39.24 30.45
C VAL A 758 15.01 39.69 31.37
N ARG A 759 14.69 40.99 31.32
CA ARG A 759 13.56 41.60 32.06
C ARG A 759 12.72 42.47 31.14
N PHE A 760 11.40 42.27 31.18
CA PHE A 760 10.44 43.16 30.54
C PHE A 760 10.21 44.42 31.38
N LEU A 761 10.13 45.57 30.72
CA LEU A 761 9.61 46.81 31.26
C LEU A 761 8.40 47.20 30.42
N LEU A 762 7.22 47.17 31.03
CA LEU A 762 5.94 47.35 30.31
C LEU A 762 5.28 48.71 30.59
N GLY A 763 5.86 49.50 31.51
CA GLY A 763 5.38 50.82 31.93
C GLY A 763 4.59 50.81 33.24
N GLY A 764 4.21 52.00 33.69
CA GLY A 764 3.46 52.21 34.93
C GLY A 764 4.17 51.63 36.16
N ARG A 765 3.44 50.86 36.98
CA ARG A 765 4.01 50.13 38.12
C ARG A 765 4.77 48.84 37.74
N HIS A 766 4.83 48.49 36.46
CA HIS A 766 5.34 47.22 35.93
C HIS A 766 6.67 47.40 35.17
N GLY A 767 7.47 48.36 35.62
CA GLY A 767 8.80 48.67 35.09
C GLY A 767 8.89 50.10 34.61
N GLU A 768 9.81 50.86 35.20
CA GLU A 768 10.15 52.21 34.77
C GLU A 768 11.02 52.14 33.51
N PHE A 769 10.59 52.83 32.45
CA PHE A 769 11.37 52.89 31.21
C PHE A 769 12.69 53.62 31.42
N LYS A 770 13.76 53.08 30.83
CA LYS A 770 15.07 53.72 30.81
C LYS A 770 15.14 54.82 29.76
N PHE A 771 14.36 54.69 28.69
CA PHE A 771 14.24 55.68 27.63
C PHE A 771 12.79 56.16 27.49
N LEU A 772 12.63 57.39 27.00
CA LEU A 772 11.29 57.94 26.81
C LEU A 772 10.62 57.29 25.59
N PRO A 773 9.34 56.87 25.71
CA PRO A 773 8.57 56.42 24.56
C PRO A 773 8.49 57.53 23.48
N PRO A 774 8.50 57.17 22.19
CA PRO A 774 8.27 58.16 21.14
C PRO A 774 6.88 58.82 21.27
N PRO A 775 6.71 60.05 20.76
CA PRO A 775 5.44 60.76 20.86
C PRO A 775 4.27 59.93 20.29
N GLY A 776 3.19 59.83 21.07
CA GLY A 776 1.97 59.12 20.69
C GLY A 776 1.97 57.60 20.93
N TYR A 777 3.01 57.03 21.53
CA TYR A 777 3.05 55.62 21.91
C TYR A 777 2.61 55.42 23.37
N ALA A 778 1.72 54.46 23.60
CA ALA A 778 1.25 54.08 24.92
C ALA A 778 2.09 52.93 25.51
N PRO A 779 2.33 52.92 26.84
CA PRO A 779 2.95 51.78 27.50
C PRO A 779 2.05 50.54 27.42
N CYS A 780 2.64 49.38 27.16
CA CYS A 780 1.90 48.12 27.03
C CYS A 780 1.09 47.75 28.29
N CYS A 781 1.44 48.26 29.47
CA CYS A 781 0.68 48.02 30.69
C CYS A 781 -0.77 48.55 30.65
N GLU A 782 -1.08 49.54 29.80
CA GLU A 782 -2.44 50.09 29.65
C GLU A 782 -3.42 49.11 28.97
N ALA A 783 -2.91 48.08 28.29
CA ALA A 783 -3.74 47.04 27.68
C ALA A 783 -4.19 45.96 28.68
N VAL A 784 -3.70 45.98 29.93
CA VAL A 784 -4.06 44.97 30.94
C VAL A 784 -5.48 45.21 31.44
N LEU A 785 -6.33 44.18 31.36
CA LEU A 785 -7.73 44.29 31.76
C LEU A 785 -7.88 44.57 33.27
N PRO A 786 -8.87 45.38 33.72
CA PRO A 786 -9.00 45.81 35.12
C PRO A 786 -9.12 44.70 36.16
N ARG A 787 -9.57 43.50 35.77
CA ARG A 787 -9.73 42.34 36.66
C ARG A 787 -8.55 41.36 36.61
N GLU A 788 -7.60 41.56 35.71
CA GLU A 788 -6.46 40.67 35.53
C GLU A 788 -5.18 41.20 36.18
N LYS A 789 -4.33 40.29 36.64
CA LYS A 789 -2.97 40.60 37.08
C LYS A 789 -1.99 40.30 35.96
N LEU A 790 -0.96 41.12 35.84
CA LEU A 790 0.14 40.87 34.90
C LEU A 790 0.90 39.60 35.32
N LYS A 791 1.07 38.67 34.38
CA LYS A 791 1.83 37.42 34.52
C LYS A 791 2.69 37.18 33.28
N LEU A 792 3.81 36.50 33.49
CA LEU A 792 4.63 35.96 32.40
C LEU A 792 4.17 34.53 32.13
N GLU A 793 3.93 34.25 30.86
CA GLU A 793 3.50 32.94 30.36
C GLU A 793 4.59 32.43 29.42
N GLY A 794 4.99 31.17 29.65
CA GLY A 794 5.79 30.45 28.67
C GLY A 794 4.93 30.10 27.45
N GLY A 795 5.55 29.96 26.28
CA GLY A 795 4.89 29.41 25.10
C GLY A 795 4.25 28.03 25.31
N GLN A 796 4.68 27.30 26.36
CA GLN A 796 4.03 26.11 26.92
C GLN A 796 4.15 26.13 28.45
N ASP A 797 3.03 25.97 29.17
CA ASP A 797 3.02 25.74 30.62
C ASP A 797 3.44 24.29 30.91
N GLN A 798 4.75 24.05 31.09
CA GLN A 798 5.22 22.83 31.72
C GLN A 798 5.27 23.06 33.23
N THR A 799 4.14 22.80 33.91
CA THR A 799 4.19 22.59 35.35
C THR A 799 4.81 21.22 35.63
N ALA A 800 5.59 21.11 36.70
CA ALA A 800 6.33 19.91 37.06
C ALA A 800 5.44 18.70 37.45
N ASN A 801 4.11 18.84 37.40
CA ASN A 801 3.13 17.77 37.62
C ASN A 801 2.49 17.40 36.28
N ARG A 802 2.23 16.11 36.07
CA ARG A 802 1.71 15.46 34.86
C ARG A 802 0.28 15.87 34.45
N ASP A 803 -0.09 17.13 34.58
CA ASP A 803 -1.40 17.64 34.16
C ASP A 803 -1.32 18.03 32.68
N LEU A 804 -1.97 17.25 31.83
CA LEU A 804 -2.12 17.56 30.41
C LEU A 804 -3.13 18.71 30.28
N LEU A 805 -2.65 19.91 29.98
CA LEU A 805 -3.49 21.06 29.68
C LEU A 805 -4.00 20.97 28.23
N GLY A 806 -5.31 21.20 28.05
CA GLY A 806 -5.91 21.37 26.73
C GLY A 806 -5.51 22.70 26.07
N PRO A 807 -5.85 22.90 24.78
CA PRO A 807 -5.57 24.15 24.09
C PRO A 807 -6.21 25.32 24.85
N THR A 808 -5.39 26.27 25.29
CA THR A 808 -5.89 27.48 25.94
C THR A 808 -6.62 28.32 24.90
N VAL A 809 -7.93 28.51 25.07
CA VAL A 809 -8.71 29.40 24.18
C VAL A 809 -8.20 30.82 24.38
N THR A 810 -7.46 31.33 23.41
CA THR A 810 -7.02 32.72 23.35
C THR A 810 -8.26 33.60 23.43
N MET A 811 -8.32 34.48 24.44
CA MET A 811 -9.53 35.24 24.72
C MET A 811 -9.91 36.12 23.52
N SER A 812 -11.10 35.88 22.94
CA SER A 812 -11.67 36.69 21.86
C SER A 812 -12.01 38.13 22.30
N GLN A 813 -12.00 38.41 23.61
CA GLN A 813 -12.32 39.70 24.22
C GLN A 813 -11.08 40.47 24.71
N ALA A 814 -9.93 40.34 24.05
CA ALA A 814 -8.76 41.17 24.39
C ALA A 814 -9.00 42.68 24.19
N ALA A 815 -9.89 43.04 23.26
CA ALA A 815 -10.27 44.42 22.98
C ALA A 815 -11.79 44.59 23.13
N PHE A 816 -12.22 45.53 23.97
CA PHE A 816 -13.64 45.86 24.10
C PHE A 816 -14.08 46.71 22.91
N THR A 817 -15.00 46.15 22.12
CA THR A 817 -15.66 46.82 20.99
C THR A 817 -17.17 46.80 21.26
N PRO A 818 -17.79 47.95 21.54
CA PRO A 818 -19.19 47.99 21.89
C PRO A 818 -20.05 47.62 20.68
N THR A 819 -21.01 46.72 20.89
CA THR A 819 -22.00 46.31 19.88
C THR A 819 -23.40 46.70 20.35
N PRO A 820 -23.83 47.95 20.13
CA PRO A 820 -25.21 48.35 20.40
C PRO A 820 -26.22 47.58 19.55
N VAL A 821 -27.40 47.33 20.11
CA VAL A 821 -28.57 46.80 19.41
C VAL A 821 -29.03 47.81 18.35
N ASP A 822 -29.21 47.34 17.11
CA ASP A 822 -29.68 48.20 16.02
C ASP A 822 -31.19 48.44 16.11
N THR A 823 -31.59 49.70 16.32
CA THR A 823 -32.98 50.15 16.41
C THR A 823 -33.46 50.88 15.16
N SER A 824 -32.62 50.98 14.11
CA SER A 824 -32.87 51.82 12.92
C SER A 824 -34.10 51.38 12.10
N GLN A 825 -34.32 50.07 11.97
CA GLN A 825 -35.44 49.48 11.22
C GLN A 825 -36.70 49.27 12.07
N ILE A 826 -36.65 49.54 13.37
CA ILE A 826 -37.78 49.34 14.29
C ILE A 826 -38.70 50.56 14.25
N VAL A 827 -39.91 50.34 13.74
CA VAL A 827 -41.00 51.32 13.80
C VAL A 827 -41.83 51.06 15.06
N LEU A 828 -42.04 52.09 15.87
CA LEU A 828 -42.82 51.97 17.09
C LEU A 828 -44.33 51.91 16.74
N PRO A 829 -45.08 50.91 17.21
CA PRO A 829 -46.52 50.87 17.01
C PRO A 829 -47.23 52.09 17.63
N PRO A 830 -48.32 52.61 17.02
CA PRO A 830 -49.01 53.82 17.49
C PRO A 830 -49.54 53.75 18.94
N HIS A 831 -49.84 52.56 19.45
CA HIS A 831 -50.27 52.37 20.84
C HIS A 831 -49.11 52.54 21.84
N LEU A 832 -47.87 52.23 21.45
CA LEU A 832 -46.67 52.46 22.26
C LEU A 832 -46.15 53.90 22.13
N GLU A 833 -46.50 54.63 21.07
CA GLU A 833 -46.20 56.07 20.99
C GLU A 833 -46.89 56.86 22.11
N ARG A 834 -48.10 56.43 22.50
CA ARG A 834 -48.84 57.02 23.63
C ARG A 834 -48.17 56.74 24.97
N ILE A 835 -47.60 55.54 25.16
CA ILE A 835 -46.89 55.21 26.41
C ILE A 835 -45.51 55.85 26.49
N ARG A 836 -44.87 56.19 25.36
CA ARG A 836 -43.56 56.84 25.31
C ARG A 836 -43.48 58.09 26.20
N GLU A 837 -44.47 58.98 26.11
CA GLU A 837 -44.49 60.21 26.90
C GLU A 837 -44.70 59.92 28.38
N LYS A 838 -45.58 58.97 28.72
CA LYS A 838 -45.81 58.53 30.11
C LYS A 838 -44.62 57.82 30.72
N LEU A 839 -43.86 57.06 29.92
CA LEU A 839 -42.62 56.43 30.34
C LEU A 839 -41.55 57.49 30.62
N ALA A 840 -41.40 58.48 29.73
CA ALA A 840 -40.47 59.59 29.94
C ALA A 840 -40.83 60.42 31.18
N GLU A 841 -42.13 60.69 31.38
CA GLU A 841 -42.64 61.37 32.57
C GLU A 841 -42.30 60.57 33.84
N ASN A 842 -42.62 59.26 33.91
CA ASN A 842 -42.36 58.47 35.12
C ASN A 842 -40.85 58.25 35.39
N ILE A 843 -40.02 58.09 34.34
CA ILE A 843 -38.56 58.04 34.50
C ILE A 843 -38.04 59.37 35.06
N HIS A 844 -38.57 60.50 34.59
CA HIS A 844 -38.24 61.82 35.09
C HIS A 844 -38.66 61.99 36.56
N GLU A 845 -39.88 61.56 36.92
CA GLU A 845 -40.37 61.56 38.31
C GLU A 845 -39.44 60.77 39.26
N LEU A 846 -39.01 59.57 38.85
CA LEU A 846 -38.05 58.75 39.61
C LEU A 846 -36.66 59.40 39.68
N TRP A 847 -36.19 60.00 38.60
CA TRP A 847 -34.92 60.70 38.57
C TRP A 847 -34.91 61.92 39.50
N VAL A 848 -35.99 62.72 39.48
CA VAL A 848 -36.20 63.86 40.40
C VAL A 848 -36.24 63.37 41.84
N MET A 849 -37.01 62.32 42.14
CA MET A 849 -37.08 61.71 43.47
C MET A 849 -35.69 61.30 43.99
N ASN A 850 -34.92 60.55 43.21
CA ASN A 850 -33.56 60.12 43.57
C ASN A 850 -32.61 61.31 43.79
N LYS A 851 -32.75 62.39 43.01
CA LYS A 851 -31.96 63.60 43.19
C LYS A 851 -32.31 64.32 44.51
N ILE A 852 -33.59 64.39 44.86
CA ILE A 852 -34.03 64.98 46.13
C ILE A 852 -33.52 64.14 47.32
N GLU A 853 -33.55 62.80 47.22
CA GLU A 853 -32.96 61.91 48.24
C GLU A 853 -31.46 62.16 48.46
N LEU A 854 -30.72 62.47 47.38
CA LEU A 854 -29.31 62.87 47.43
C LEU A 854 -29.11 64.33 47.90
N GLY A 855 -30.18 65.03 48.26
CA GLY A 855 -30.17 66.40 48.80
C GLY A 855 -30.10 67.50 47.73
N TRP A 856 -30.51 67.23 46.49
CA TRP A 856 -30.56 68.24 45.45
C TRP A 856 -31.85 69.08 45.53
N THR A 857 -31.71 70.39 45.32
CA THR A 857 -32.82 71.36 45.31
C THR A 857 -32.93 72.07 43.96
N TYR A 858 -34.09 72.64 43.66
CA TYR A 858 -34.27 73.40 42.42
C TYR A 858 -33.42 74.68 42.42
N GLY A 859 -32.77 74.97 41.29
CA GLY A 859 -32.07 76.24 41.06
C GLY A 859 -31.89 76.52 39.57
N ALA A 860 -31.98 77.79 39.17
CA ALA A 860 -31.99 78.19 37.75
C ALA A 860 -30.69 77.86 37.00
N VAL A 861 -29.58 77.71 37.72
CA VAL A 861 -28.27 77.32 37.18
C VAL A 861 -27.81 76.07 37.92
N ARG A 862 -27.25 75.11 37.18
CA ARG A 862 -26.68 73.91 37.78
C ARG A 862 -25.43 74.26 38.58
N ASP A 863 -25.44 73.93 39.86
CA ASP A 863 -24.30 74.11 40.77
C ASP A 863 -24.15 72.85 41.62
N ASP A 864 -23.14 72.05 41.30
CA ASP A 864 -22.92 70.76 41.96
C ASP A 864 -22.46 70.93 43.42
N ASN A 865 -21.82 72.05 43.77
CA ASN A 865 -21.40 72.36 45.15
C ASN A 865 -22.58 72.77 46.03
N LYS A 866 -23.52 73.55 45.48
CA LYS A 866 -24.77 73.92 46.17
C LYS A 866 -25.88 72.89 46.04
N ARG A 867 -25.62 71.80 45.31
CA ARG A 867 -26.58 70.74 44.94
C ARG A 867 -27.87 71.33 44.36
N GLN A 868 -27.71 72.26 43.41
CA GLN A 868 -28.81 72.88 42.70
C GLN A 868 -28.89 72.35 41.27
N HIS A 869 -30.09 71.94 40.83
CA HIS A 869 -30.28 71.43 39.47
C HIS A 869 -31.51 72.06 38.79
N PRO A 870 -31.37 72.59 37.56
CA PRO A 870 -32.45 73.33 36.87
C PRO A 870 -33.57 72.44 36.37
N CYS A 871 -33.32 71.15 36.16
CA CYS A 871 -34.33 70.21 35.67
C CYS A 871 -35.21 69.59 36.77
N LEU A 872 -35.12 70.05 38.04
CA LEU A 872 -36.01 69.61 39.12
C LEU A 872 -37.35 70.35 39.04
N VAL A 873 -38.05 70.15 37.93
CA VAL A 873 -39.35 70.74 37.59
C VAL A 873 -40.24 69.66 37.00
N GLU A 874 -41.55 69.92 36.93
CA GLU A 874 -42.50 69.04 36.24
C GLU A 874 -42.03 68.74 34.80
N PHE A 875 -42.29 67.53 34.32
CA PHE A 875 -41.90 67.09 32.98
C PHE A 875 -42.37 68.05 31.87
N SER A 876 -43.56 68.65 32.03
CA SER A 876 -44.12 69.62 31.10
C SER A 876 -43.38 70.96 31.05
N LYS A 877 -42.65 71.30 32.13
CA LYS A 877 -41.90 72.55 32.33
C LYS A 877 -40.40 72.40 32.08
N LEU A 878 -39.94 71.22 31.65
CA LEU A 878 -38.55 71.00 31.27
C LEU A 878 -38.15 71.88 30.07
N PRO A 879 -36.89 72.32 30.00
CA PRO A 879 -36.35 72.91 28.77
C PRO A 879 -36.58 71.96 27.58
N GLU A 880 -36.92 72.51 26.41
CA GLU A 880 -37.29 71.71 25.23
C GLU A 880 -36.21 70.68 24.85
N GLN A 881 -34.93 71.04 25.02
CA GLN A 881 -33.80 70.14 24.77
C GLN A 881 -33.79 68.95 25.74
N GLU A 882 -34.01 69.16 27.02
CA GLU A 882 -34.04 68.12 28.05
C GLU A 882 -35.31 67.26 27.94
N ARG A 883 -36.45 67.89 27.63
CA ARG A 883 -37.70 67.18 27.35
C ARG A 883 -37.57 66.26 26.14
N SER A 884 -37.03 66.77 25.05
CA SER A 884 -36.75 66.00 23.83
C SER A 884 -35.77 64.86 24.10
N TYR A 885 -34.73 65.09 24.91
CA TYR A 885 -33.78 64.06 25.31
C TYR A 885 -34.46 62.91 26.09
N ASN A 886 -35.29 63.23 27.09
CA ASN A 886 -36.02 62.22 27.86
C ASN A 886 -37.02 61.43 26.98
N LEU A 887 -37.71 62.10 26.05
CA LEU A 887 -38.59 61.45 25.08
C LEU A 887 -37.81 60.52 24.13
N GLN A 888 -36.62 60.94 23.70
CA GLN A 888 -35.75 60.13 22.84
C GLN A 888 -35.19 58.91 23.59
N MET A 889 -34.78 59.06 24.84
CA MET A 889 -34.31 57.94 25.68
C MET A 889 -35.41 56.89 25.89
N SER A 890 -36.63 57.33 26.17
CA SER A 890 -37.79 56.45 26.28
C SER A 890 -38.14 55.79 24.95
N LEU A 891 -38.04 56.51 23.83
CA LEU A 891 -38.22 55.96 22.48
C LEU A 891 -37.21 54.84 22.18
N GLU A 892 -35.92 55.10 22.40
CA GLU A 892 -34.86 54.11 22.15
C GLU A 892 -34.98 52.91 23.09
N THR A 893 -35.39 53.11 24.34
CA THR A 893 -35.66 52.00 25.28
C THR A 893 -36.77 51.07 24.76
N LEU A 894 -37.87 51.64 24.28
CA LEU A 894 -38.98 50.87 23.70
C LEU A 894 -38.58 50.18 22.39
N LYS A 895 -37.83 50.86 21.51
CA LYS A 895 -37.31 50.24 20.28
C LYS A 895 -36.33 49.11 20.57
N THR A 896 -35.47 49.27 21.57
CA THR A 896 -34.51 48.24 22.00
C THR A 896 -35.25 47.00 22.50
N LEU A 897 -36.31 47.17 23.30
CA LEU A 897 -37.15 46.06 23.76
C LEU A 897 -37.75 45.27 22.58
N LEU A 898 -38.28 45.97 21.56
CA LEU A 898 -38.82 45.33 20.37
C LEU A 898 -37.72 44.63 19.54
N ALA A 899 -36.56 45.26 19.37
CA ALA A 899 -35.40 44.70 18.64
C ALA A 899 -34.85 43.43 19.31
N LEU A 900 -34.92 43.35 20.64
CA LEU A 900 -34.55 42.17 21.42
C LEU A 900 -35.63 41.06 21.41
N GLY A 901 -36.72 41.25 20.65
CA GLY A 901 -37.78 40.27 20.47
C GLY A 901 -38.83 40.25 21.58
N CYS A 902 -38.88 41.28 22.45
CA CYS A 902 -39.94 41.37 23.45
C CYS A 902 -41.27 41.78 22.82
N HIS A 903 -42.33 41.05 23.15
CA HIS A 903 -43.68 41.45 22.84
C HIS A 903 -44.20 42.46 23.88
N VAL A 904 -44.14 43.75 23.55
CA VAL A 904 -44.66 44.82 24.42
C VAL A 904 -46.10 45.13 24.01
N GLY A 905 -47.06 44.85 24.90
CA GLY A 905 -48.48 45.09 24.66
C GLY A 905 -49.26 45.33 25.94
N LEU A 906 -50.49 45.83 25.81
CA LEU A 906 -51.42 46.03 26.93
C LEU A 906 -52.08 44.68 27.29
N ALA A 907 -51.84 44.18 28.50
CA ALA A 907 -52.40 42.90 28.97
C ALA A 907 -53.79 43.05 29.62
N ASP A 908 -54.10 44.22 30.20
CA ASP A 908 -55.39 44.57 30.84
C ASP A 908 -55.71 46.03 30.50
N GLU A 909 -56.80 46.29 29.77
CA GLU A 909 -57.23 47.65 29.40
C GLU A 909 -57.62 48.50 30.62
N HIS A 910 -57.99 47.88 31.75
CA HIS A 910 -58.33 48.55 33.01
C HIS A 910 -57.10 48.73 33.93
N ALA A 911 -55.90 48.30 33.51
CA ALA A 911 -54.71 48.43 34.33
C ALA A 911 -54.39 49.89 34.66
N VAL A 912 -54.61 50.82 33.72
CA VAL A 912 -54.31 52.26 33.89
C VAL A 912 -55.15 52.89 35.01
N GLU A 913 -56.37 52.42 35.26
CA GLU A 913 -57.24 52.89 36.35
C GLU A 913 -56.79 52.36 37.73
N LYS A 914 -56.03 51.26 37.76
CA LYS A 914 -55.51 50.63 38.98
C LYS A 914 -54.17 51.22 39.43
N VAL A 915 -53.46 51.93 38.56
CA VAL A 915 -52.16 52.53 38.88
C VAL A 915 -52.36 53.78 39.74
N LYS A 916 -51.78 53.76 40.95
CA LYS A 916 -51.75 54.92 41.86
C LYS A 916 -50.35 55.53 41.89
N SER A 917 -50.27 56.83 42.12
CA SER A 917 -49.01 57.48 42.44
C SER A 917 -48.56 57.14 43.87
N MET A 918 -47.26 57.09 44.07
CA MET A 918 -46.66 56.87 45.38
C MET A 918 -46.93 58.07 46.30
N ASN A 919 -47.41 57.81 47.52
CA ASN A 919 -47.66 58.89 48.47
C ASN A 919 -46.36 59.28 49.18
N LEU A 920 -45.64 60.25 48.63
CA LEU A 920 -44.38 60.75 49.21
C LEU A 920 -44.62 61.68 50.40
N SER A 921 -43.64 61.76 51.30
CA SER A 921 -43.61 62.74 52.40
C SER A 921 -43.56 64.20 51.87
N PRO A 922 -44.05 65.20 52.62
CA PRO A 922 -43.89 66.61 52.27
C PRO A 922 -42.42 67.07 52.19
N THR A 923 -41.46 66.29 52.70
CA THR A 923 -40.02 66.55 52.52
C THR A 923 -39.54 66.48 51.07
N TYR A 924 -40.32 65.85 50.18
CA TYR A 924 -40.04 65.76 48.75
C TYR A 924 -40.59 66.94 47.94
N GLU A 925 -41.29 67.86 48.59
CA GLU A 925 -41.81 69.06 47.94
C GLU A 925 -40.69 70.10 47.80
N LEU A 926 -40.43 70.52 46.57
CA LEU A 926 -39.42 71.52 46.25
C LEU A 926 -39.96 72.92 46.55
N SER A 927 -39.05 73.90 46.64
CA SER A 927 -39.40 75.32 46.84
C SER A 927 -40.29 75.92 45.74
N SER A 928 -40.41 75.24 44.59
CA SER A 928 -41.30 75.58 43.48
C SER A 928 -42.75 75.08 43.66
N GLY A 929 -43.05 74.34 44.74
CA GLY A 929 -44.33 73.66 44.96
C GLY A 929 -44.49 72.36 44.16
N TYR A 930 -43.46 71.95 43.42
CA TYR A 930 -43.46 70.68 42.70
C TYR A 930 -43.01 69.56 43.64
N LYS A 931 -43.80 68.49 43.69
CA LYS A 931 -43.51 67.28 44.43
C LYS A 931 -43.59 66.11 43.45
N PRO A 932 -42.51 65.32 43.28
CA PRO A 932 -42.56 64.21 42.35
C PRO A 932 -43.57 63.16 42.80
N ALA A 933 -44.21 62.50 41.86
CA ALA A 933 -45.28 61.53 42.09
C ALA A 933 -45.12 60.32 41.16
N PRO A 934 -44.05 59.52 41.30
CA PRO A 934 -43.85 58.32 40.49
C PRO A 934 -44.92 57.27 40.76
N LEU A 935 -45.09 56.32 39.84
CA LEU A 935 -46.08 55.25 39.96
C LEU A 935 -45.69 54.23 41.05
N ASP A 936 -46.63 53.80 41.91
CA ASP A 936 -46.42 52.73 42.88
C ASP A 936 -46.57 51.35 42.22
N LEU A 937 -45.44 50.69 42.00
CA LEU A 937 -45.34 49.39 41.32
C LEU A 937 -44.88 48.26 42.24
N SER A 938 -44.90 48.46 43.57
CA SER A 938 -44.36 47.52 44.57
C SER A 938 -45.02 46.13 44.55
N HIS A 939 -46.26 46.04 44.05
CA HIS A 939 -47.02 44.79 43.89
C HIS A 939 -46.66 44.00 42.62
N ILE A 940 -45.89 44.59 41.69
CA ILE A 940 -45.47 43.96 40.43
C ILE A 940 -44.10 43.30 40.63
N LYS A 941 -44.02 41.99 40.36
CA LYS A 941 -42.75 41.25 40.35
C LYS A 941 -42.35 40.96 38.91
N LEU A 942 -41.08 41.20 38.59
CA LEU A 942 -40.51 40.83 37.29
C LEU A 942 -40.33 39.30 37.22
N THR A 943 -40.52 38.73 36.04
CA THR A 943 -40.16 37.34 35.75
C THR A 943 -38.65 37.20 35.54
N SER A 944 -38.08 36.00 35.68
CA SER A 944 -36.66 35.75 35.41
C SER A 944 -36.23 36.14 33.99
N THR A 945 -37.14 36.01 33.02
CA THR A 945 -36.93 36.48 31.65
C THR A 945 -36.88 38.00 31.57
N GLN A 946 -37.69 38.73 32.34
CA GLN A 946 -37.65 40.19 32.41
C GLN A 946 -36.41 40.69 33.13
N GLU A 947 -35.93 40.01 34.17
CA GLU A 947 -34.66 40.32 34.84
C GLU A 947 -33.46 40.17 33.88
N ALA A 948 -33.38 39.06 33.14
CA ALA A 948 -32.33 38.89 32.11
C ALA A 948 -32.41 39.96 31.00
N MET A 949 -33.63 40.42 30.68
CA MET A 949 -33.83 41.53 29.74
C MET A 949 -33.34 42.87 30.30
N VAL A 950 -33.45 43.11 31.60
CA VAL A 950 -32.89 44.31 32.26
C VAL A 950 -31.37 44.34 32.10
N ASP A 951 -30.69 43.20 32.30
CA ASP A 951 -29.24 43.10 32.09
C ASP A 951 -28.85 43.39 30.64
N LYS A 952 -29.63 42.88 29.67
CA LYS A 952 -29.40 43.16 28.25
C LYS A 952 -29.64 44.63 27.87
N LEU A 953 -30.64 45.27 28.45
CA LEU A 953 -30.86 46.71 28.28
C LEU A 953 -29.73 47.53 28.89
N ALA A 954 -29.23 47.14 30.06
CA ALA A 954 -28.10 47.78 30.71
C ALA A 954 -26.79 47.62 29.90
N GLU A 955 -26.53 46.42 29.40
CA GLU A 955 -25.41 46.13 28.49
C GLU A 955 -25.52 46.99 27.20
N ASN A 956 -26.70 47.07 26.60
CA ASN A 956 -26.92 47.90 25.43
C ASN A 956 -26.70 49.39 25.71
N ALA A 957 -27.22 49.90 26.84
CA ALA A 957 -27.02 51.29 27.24
C ALA A 957 -25.53 51.60 27.44
N HIS A 958 -24.78 50.69 28.06
CA HIS A 958 -23.33 50.80 28.18
C HIS A 958 -22.64 50.79 26.82
N ASN A 959 -23.04 49.91 25.89
CA ASN A 959 -22.47 49.84 24.55
C ASN A 959 -22.76 51.11 23.74
N VAL A 960 -23.98 51.68 23.82
CA VAL A 960 -24.32 52.94 23.15
C VAL A 960 -23.45 54.07 23.69
N TRP A 961 -23.35 54.19 25.02
CA TRP A 961 -22.48 55.18 25.66
C TRP A 961 -21.02 55.02 25.24
N ALA A 962 -20.50 53.79 25.27
CA ALA A 962 -19.12 53.49 24.94
C ALA A 962 -18.83 53.79 23.47
N ARG A 963 -19.71 53.39 22.54
CA ARG A 963 -19.57 53.68 21.11
C ARG A 963 -19.44 55.17 20.87
N ASP A 964 -20.30 55.97 21.50
CA ASP A 964 -20.33 57.41 21.28
C ASP A 964 -19.10 58.10 21.90
N ARG A 965 -18.62 57.63 23.06
CA ARG A 965 -17.38 58.12 23.68
C ARG A 965 -16.14 57.73 22.88
N ILE A 966 -16.05 56.50 22.40
CA ILE A 966 -14.93 56.03 21.58
C ILE A 966 -14.88 56.82 20.26
N ARG A 967 -16.03 57.10 19.63
CA ARG A 967 -16.11 57.99 18.46
C ARG A 967 -15.62 59.41 18.74
N GLN A 968 -15.76 59.90 19.98
CA GLN A 968 -15.22 61.19 20.43
C GLN A 968 -13.72 61.13 20.80
N GLY A 969 -13.06 59.98 20.62
CA GLY A 969 -11.63 59.79 20.88
C GLY A 969 -11.30 59.22 22.26
N TRP A 970 -12.27 58.70 23.00
CA TRP A 970 -12.02 58.06 24.30
C TRP A 970 -11.29 56.72 24.16
N THR A 971 -10.26 56.50 24.98
CA THR A 971 -9.45 55.27 25.06
C THR A 971 -9.21 54.87 26.52
N TYR A 972 -8.74 53.64 26.78
CA TYR A 972 -8.61 53.06 28.14
C TYR A 972 -7.60 53.74 29.11
N GLY A 973 -6.92 54.83 28.74
CA GLY A 973 -5.92 55.47 29.61
C GLY A 973 -6.41 56.70 30.37
N ILE A 974 -5.76 56.99 31.50
CA ILE A 974 -6.07 58.08 32.46
C ILE A 974 -5.78 59.50 31.90
N GLN A 975 -5.28 59.63 30.66
CA GLN A 975 -5.04 60.95 30.06
C GLN A 975 -6.31 61.54 29.47
N GLN A 976 -7.08 62.25 30.30
CA GLN A 976 -7.83 63.42 29.83
C GLN A 976 -6.81 64.43 29.28
N VAL A 977 -6.89 64.71 27.97
CA VAL A 977 -6.38 65.98 27.43
C VAL A 977 -7.42 67.06 27.70
#